data_AF-A0ABD1EQ28-F1
#
_entry.id   AF-A0ABD1EQ28-F1
#
_cell.length_a   1.000
_cell.length_b   1.000
_cell.length_c   1.000
_cell.angle_alpha   90.00
_cell.angle_beta   90.00
_cell.angle_gamma   90.00
#
_symmetry.space_group_name_H-M   'P 1'
#
loop_
_entity.id
_entity.type
_entity.pdbx_description
1 polymer ?
#
loop_
_entity_poly.entity_id
_entity_poly.type
_entity_poly.pdbx_seq_one_letter_code
_entity_poly.pdbx_strand_id
1 'polypeptide(L)'
;MAASATDIEEFLGGPLVKWLSTCVKKPEALQVYETFFDGAAINEVLLQIDPEPNLPIVTTSHLQDLHITTARIKVFHAIVKNIKAIYEDELGQMIIALPDCVTLGRAPASEAALKQLKLLVLLLLGCAVQGPTKEVFITRIKELDVEAQHHIVECIKQVTDGQNLVLTVDWTEQAPQKLLEHVRCLTSERDKMLQQWITDLEGVENHTKEVESNHWAVEVADWKAKLRKQRQELEEKSEILAEYKEELEHTKALLGKLKVENTELISEARKVKTYRDEADAMRERAEKADRLELEVQRYRERLADTEFYKVRVDELREDNRVLFETREMLEEQLIRARQRADHVLELEAELLNCKQSINEILLERDAAREKNQELIDENLQLQQVTKSALQESSLGNISIDDSDLDDHSNQSGDNSLSEQLTSNAQARALKLELENKRLLGKLDSLKESSFHESASKILDLEKEKKRLVLKCEQLQENCERLTQQNSELENLFKNALQENRKIQNGMDSLKILSDKQSQDIQSERLKIVDLEKNIESLSKEKQRVQALCDVVKRRADDAEKYLHQMSEELKRLQGEIENNQEVQQQGKELQDQLVSLEKDNGGLQKEVARLRHQLETKEIALDKHLQEKENQLKEIEQLRNGVSALKAQLEKLQEFEQKATELISQASVHQETITALQKDLINEKVCNEKFKANLDKLGLTLDVLDNDVNSIVEQMLQNVDVSKCLQQFFNPVNVQSNCDTCHLQDGDSDSLKQAEEVAKSISKEWSEQCDKLYADIAALQSLNACLQNENATVKVDVATVQSQVHSLQAQQMALQLANSQLVAEKEELSKKLQQHQIESEKVLSDQVTMRTLHEQLNNEYEEVKLEQDTLRKANRDLRTELRSLKETNDSLEKKLSNSELEKENLRSIASNLTKLRTEHSKLKDDFRNLFTANERLKSEYMNMQEELKVLRVESRSLRLSKTEIQGELNVHSDNLAGIRLENAKLQQKCDMLLEMNQTLDIDRRALMDHVSQLLTQYHSLLTHSLEDKEQFHLEEKLYADKVNNLCRQKEKLEEKIMEHYRKLDNASKKKGFGATLVRRVRKAGSDIINKTSRVRTVFF
;
A
#
# COMPACT_ATOMS: atom_id res chain seq x y z
N MET A 1 -40.33 41.39 -1.04
CA MET A 1 -40.26 42.87 -1.00
C MET A 1 -40.54 43.39 -2.42
N ALA A 2 -40.68 44.70 -2.64
CA ALA A 2 -40.59 45.25 -4.00
C ALA A 2 -39.18 44.98 -4.57
N ALA A 3 -39.03 44.88 -5.89
CA ALA A 3 -37.71 44.83 -6.51
C ALA A 3 -36.98 46.17 -6.27
N SER A 4 -35.65 46.17 -6.13
CA SER A 4 -34.92 47.43 -6.02
C SER A 4 -34.84 48.12 -7.38
N ALA A 5 -34.77 49.47 -7.39
CA ALA A 5 -34.61 50.22 -8.63
C ALA A 5 -33.36 49.78 -9.41
N THR A 6 -32.28 49.46 -8.71
CA THR A 6 -31.02 48.93 -9.28
C THR A 6 -31.18 47.56 -9.95
N ASP A 7 -31.95 46.62 -9.37
CA ASP A 7 -32.19 45.30 -9.99
C ASP A 7 -33.04 45.43 -11.27
N ILE A 8 -33.96 46.41 -11.27
CA ILE A 8 -34.83 46.75 -12.41
C ILE A 8 -34.00 47.41 -13.51
N GLU A 9 -33.17 48.41 -13.20
CA GLU A 9 -32.27 49.06 -14.16
C GLU A 9 -31.28 48.07 -14.79
N GLU A 10 -30.70 47.16 -14.00
CA GLU A 10 -29.85 46.06 -14.49
C GLU A 10 -30.62 45.13 -15.45
N PHE A 11 -31.88 44.83 -15.16
CA PHE A 11 -32.71 44.00 -16.04
C PHE A 11 -33.02 44.71 -17.38
N LEU A 12 -33.47 45.96 -17.32
CA LEU A 12 -33.90 46.73 -18.50
C LEU A 12 -32.71 47.11 -19.41
N GLY A 13 -31.54 47.38 -18.84
CA GLY A 13 -30.29 47.56 -19.59
C GLY A 13 -29.60 46.24 -20.00
N GLY A 14 -30.06 45.11 -19.48
CA GLY A 14 -29.41 43.80 -19.60
C GLY A 14 -29.55 43.12 -20.96
N PRO A 15 -28.77 42.04 -21.21
CA PRO A 15 -28.73 41.34 -22.50
C PRO A 15 -30.09 40.78 -22.94
N LEU A 16 -30.92 40.32 -21.99
CA LEU A 16 -32.25 39.77 -22.28
C LEU A 16 -33.23 40.82 -22.83
N VAL A 17 -33.25 42.03 -22.26
CA VAL A 17 -34.14 43.10 -22.72
C VAL A 17 -33.59 43.77 -23.98
N LYS A 18 -32.26 43.93 -24.09
CA LYS A 18 -31.59 44.32 -25.34
C LYS A 18 -31.98 43.38 -26.49
N TRP A 19 -31.88 42.05 -26.29
CA TRP A 19 -32.33 41.06 -27.27
C TRP A 19 -33.82 41.20 -27.60
N LEU A 20 -34.69 41.23 -26.59
CA LEU A 20 -36.15 41.29 -26.79
C LEU A 20 -36.56 42.54 -27.60
N SER A 21 -35.85 43.66 -27.42
CA SER A 21 -36.09 44.90 -28.18
C SER A 21 -35.88 44.74 -29.69
N THR A 22 -35.03 43.81 -30.15
CA THR A 22 -34.87 43.51 -31.60
C THR A 22 -36.07 42.81 -32.22
N CYS A 23 -36.98 42.29 -31.39
CA CYS A 23 -38.06 41.39 -31.81
C CYS A 23 -39.48 41.97 -31.60
N VAL A 24 -39.64 43.08 -30.87
CA VAL A 24 -40.95 43.68 -30.54
C VAL A 24 -41.19 44.95 -31.37
N LYS A 25 -42.40 45.15 -31.92
CA LYS A 25 -42.74 46.31 -32.79
C LYS A 25 -42.56 47.70 -32.15
N LYS A 26 -42.44 47.77 -30.82
CA LYS A 26 -42.26 49.00 -30.02
C LYS A 26 -41.14 48.82 -28.98
N PRO A 27 -39.86 48.84 -29.38
CA PRO A 27 -38.74 48.61 -28.47
C PRO A 27 -38.68 49.63 -27.31
N GLU A 28 -39.08 50.88 -27.57
CA GLU A 28 -39.12 51.97 -26.57
C GLU A 28 -39.99 51.64 -25.35
N ALA A 29 -41.04 50.83 -25.52
CA ALA A 29 -41.91 50.43 -24.41
C ALA A 29 -41.16 49.60 -23.36
N LEU A 30 -40.19 48.78 -23.79
CA LEU A 30 -39.44 47.87 -22.93
C LEU A 30 -38.47 48.59 -21.98
N GLN A 31 -38.36 49.93 -22.05
CA GLN A 31 -37.63 50.74 -21.06
C GLN A 31 -38.43 50.94 -19.75
N VAL A 32 -39.69 50.50 -19.68
CA VAL A 32 -40.54 50.63 -18.48
C VAL A 32 -40.93 49.23 -17.98
N TYR A 33 -40.51 48.89 -16.76
CA TYR A 33 -40.71 47.55 -16.18
C TYR A 33 -42.18 47.09 -16.14
N GLU A 34 -43.12 48.02 -16.00
CA GLU A 34 -44.56 47.71 -15.98
C GLU A 34 -45.09 47.14 -17.29
N THR A 35 -44.43 47.37 -18.44
CA THR A 35 -44.87 46.82 -19.75
C THR A 35 -44.65 45.32 -19.89
N PHE A 36 -44.01 44.69 -18.91
CA PHE A 36 -43.87 43.25 -18.84
C PHE A 36 -45.03 42.59 -18.06
N PHE A 37 -45.83 43.36 -17.31
CA PHE A 37 -46.77 42.84 -16.31
C PHE A 37 -47.99 42.11 -16.91
N ASP A 38 -48.26 42.28 -18.20
CA ASP A 38 -49.33 41.60 -18.93
C ASP A 38 -48.82 40.48 -19.85
N GLY A 39 -47.49 40.27 -19.92
CA GLY A 39 -46.86 39.30 -20.81
C GLY A 39 -46.92 39.64 -22.30
N ALA A 40 -47.46 40.81 -22.71
CA ALA A 40 -47.77 41.09 -24.11
C ALA A 40 -46.54 41.11 -25.02
N ALA A 41 -45.44 41.73 -24.58
CA ALA A 41 -44.18 41.74 -25.33
C ALA A 41 -43.53 40.35 -25.46
N ILE A 42 -43.73 39.48 -24.46
CA ILE A 42 -43.22 38.11 -24.46
C ILE A 42 -44.05 37.25 -25.41
N ASN A 43 -45.38 37.42 -25.42
CA ASN A 43 -46.28 36.79 -26.38
C ASN A 43 -46.01 37.23 -27.84
N GLU A 44 -45.73 38.51 -28.08
CA GLU A 44 -45.41 39.02 -29.43
C GLU A 44 -44.14 38.38 -30.02
N VAL A 45 -43.18 37.98 -29.18
CA VAL A 45 -41.97 37.26 -29.61
C VAL A 45 -42.20 35.76 -29.66
N LEU A 46 -42.98 35.18 -28.74
CA LEU A 46 -43.40 33.77 -28.82
C LEU A 46 -44.10 33.46 -30.15
N LEU A 47 -45.02 34.32 -30.60
CA LEU A 47 -45.73 34.23 -31.88
C LEU A 47 -44.84 34.43 -33.13
N GLN A 48 -43.56 34.76 -32.96
CA GLN A 48 -42.54 34.74 -34.03
C GLN A 48 -41.66 33.49 -33.98
N ILE A 49 -41.62 32.78 -32.85
CA ILE A 49 -40.94 31.50 -32.69
C ILE A 49 -41.87 30.40 -33.22
N ASP A 50 -43.09 30.37 -32.69
CA ASP A 50 -44.20 29.45 -32.95
C ASP A 50 -45.47 30.26 -33.30
N PRO A 51 -45.89 30.28 -34.59
CA PRO A 51 -47.08 31.00 -35.03
C PRO A 51 -48.43 30.36 -34.64
N GLU A 52 -48.48 29.09 -34.26
CA GLU A 52 -49.72 28.34 -33.98
C GLU A 52 -49.69 27.64 -32.61
N PRO A 53 -49.48 28.39 -31.50
CA PRO A 53 -49.18 27.80 -30.20
C PRO A 53 -50.33 27.00 -29.59
N ASN A 54 -49.95 25.86 -29.01
CA ASN A 54 -50.84 24.85 -28.41
C ASN A 54 -51.89 25.39 -27.42
N LEU A 55 -51.64 26.54 -26.76
CA LEU A 55 -52.63 27.24 -25.94
C LEU A 55 -52.79 28.71 -26.39
N PRO A 56 -54.02 29.16 -26.71
CA PRO A 56 -54.29 30.54 -27.07
C PRO A 56 -54.14 31.46 -25.85
N ILE A 57 -53.35 32.53 -26.01
CA ILE A 57 -53.06 33.50 -24.94
C ILE A 57 -54.11 34.62 -24.96
N VAL A 58 -54.84 34.77 -23.85
CA VAL A 58 -55.96 35.72 -23.69
C VAL A 58 -55.46 37.14 -23.43
N THR A 59 -56.11 38.16 -23.99
CA THR A 59 -55.76 39.57 -23.75
C THR A 59 -56.32 40.07 -22.41
N THR A 60 -55.50 40.79 -21.62
CA THR A 60 -55.85 41.30 -20.28
C THR A 60 -56.57 42.66 -20.28
N SER A 61 -56.71 43.29 -21.44
CA SER A 61 -57.40 44.58 -21.61
C SER A 61 -58.84 44.53 -21.08
N HIS A 62 -59.23 45.57 -20.35
CA HIS A 62 -60.57 45.79 -19.77
C HIS A 62 -60.90 45.06 -18.44
N LEU A 63 -59.93 44.41 -17.78
CA LEU A 63 -60.13 43.76 -16.47
C LEU A 63 -59.69 44.65 -15.28
N GLN A 64 -60.30 44.44 -14.10
CA GLN A 64 -60.04 45.19 -12.86
C GLN A 64 -59.54 44.31 -11.71
N ASP A 65 -58.60 44.84 -10.92
CA ASP A 65 -57.99 44.34 -9.67
C ASP A 65 -57.84 42.82 -9.52
N LEU A 66 -58.86 42.13 -8.98
CA LEU A 66 -58.80 40.68 -8.78
C LEU A 66 -58.82 39.92 -10.12
N HIS A 67 -59.66 40.36 -11.06
CA HIS A 67 -59.79 39.73 -12.38
C HIS A 67 -58.52 39.92 -13.23
N ILE A 68 -57.89 41.11 -13.19
CA ILE A 68 -56.62 41.33 -13.91
C ILE A 68 -55.48 40.52 -13.28
N THR A 69 -55.50 40.30 -11.96
CA THR A 69 -54.56 39.40 -11.28
C THR A 69 -54.71 37.96 -11.79
N THR A 70 -55.92 37.39 -11.74
CA THR A 70 -56.18 36.02 -12.23
C THR A 70 -55.89 35.87 -13.72
N ALA A 71 -56.21 36.89 -14.54
CA ALA A 71 -55.91 36.88 -15.97
C ALA A 71 -54.40 36.93 -16.26
N ARG A 72 -53.61 37.72 -15.52
CA ARG A 72 -52.13 37.71 -15.65
C ARG A 72 -51.55 36.34 -15.33
N ILE A 73 -52.02 35.67 -14.27
CA ILE A 73 -51.59 34.29 -13.93
C ILE A 73 -51.88 33.35 -15.12
N LYS A 74 -53.09 33.43 -15.70
CA LYS A 74 -53.48 32.61 -16.87
C LYS A 74 -52.64 32.90 -18.12
N VAL A 75 -52.32 34.17 -18.39
CA VAL A 75 -51.44 34.56 -19.51
C VAL A 75 -50.02 34.03 -19.32
N PHE A 76 -49.41 34.25 -18.16
CA PHE A 76 -48.07 33.71 -17.89
C PHE A 76 -48.06 32.17 -17.88
N HIS A 77 -49.12 31.51 -17.38
CA HIS A 77 -49.24 30.06 -17.45
C HIS A 77 -49.28 29.54 -18.90
N ALA A 78 -50.09 30.17 -19.76
CA ALA A 78 -50.18 29.81 -21.18
C ALA A 78 -48.83 30.04 -21.91
N ILE A 79 -48.18 31.20 -21.70
CA ILE A 79 -46.84 31.49 -22.24
C ILE A 79 -45.82 30.43 -21.78
N VAL A 80 -45.73 30.16 -20.47
CA VAL A 80 -44.80 29.16 -19.90
C VAL A 80 -45.06 27.77 -20.45
N LYS A 81 -46.33 27.37 -20.62
CA LYS A 81 -46.71 26.04 -21.11
C LYS A 81 -46.46 25.87 -22.61
N ASN A 82 -46.61 26.94 -23.40
CA ASN A 82 -46.22 26.95 -24.82
C ASN A 82 -44.69 26.88 -24.99
N ILE A 83 -43.93 27.68 -24.23
CA ILE A 83 -42.46 27.59 -24.16
C ILE A 83 -42.02 26.17 -23.77
N LYS A 84 -42.69 25.55 -22.80
CA LYS A 84 -42.42 24.17 -22.38
C LYS A 84 -42.66 23.14 -23.48
N ALA A 85 -43.76 23.28 -24.23
CA ALA A 85 -44.04 22.40 -25.37
C ALA A 85 -42.93 22.50 -26.44
N ILE A 86 -42.44 23.70 -26.77
CA ILE A 86 -41.30 23.86 -27.70
C ILE A 86 -40.06 23.12 -27.18
N TYR A 87 -39.72 23.23 -25.89
CA TYR A 87 -38.59 22.50 -25.32
C TYR A 87 -38.78 20.97 -25.32
N GLU A 88 -39.96 20.47 -24.93
CA GLU A 88 -40.19 19.02 -24.76
C GLU A 88 -40.53 18.30 -26.07
N ASP A 89 -41.34 18.91 -26.93
CA ASP A 89 -41.88 18.30 -28.16
C ASP A 89 -41.02 18.60 -29.40
N GLU A 90 -40.45 19.81 -29.54
CA GLU A 90 -39.58 20.15 -30.69
C GLU A 90 -38.08 19.90 -30.42
N LEU A 91 -37.59 20.31 -29.23
CA LEU A 91 -36.15 20.24 -28.92
C LEU A 91 -35.75 18.92 -28.22
N GLY A 92 -36.70 18.15 -27.67
CA GLY A 92 -36.43 16.92 -26.92
C GLY A 92 -35.72 17.14 -25.58
N GLN A 93 -35.85 18.35 -25.01
CA GLN A 93 -35.16 18.82 -23.80
C GLN A 93 -36.15 18.96 -22.62
N MET A 94 -35.67 18.87 -21.38
CA MET A 94 -36.54 18.88 -20.18
C MET A 94 -36.27 20.08 -19.28
N ILE A 95 -37.29 20.91 -19.01
CA ILE A 95 -37.13 22.11 -18.17
C ILE A 95 -37.20 21.77 -16.66
N ILE A 96 -36.06 21.87 -15.98
CA ILE A 96 -35.91 21.72 -14.52
C ILE A 96 -36.52 22.93 -13.77
N ALA A 97 -36.34 24.13 -14.31
CA ALA A 97 -36.77 25.39 -13.67
C ALA A 97 -37.81 26.11 -14.54
N LEU A 98 -39.11 25.92 -14.25
CA LEU A 98 -40.19 26.69 -14.87
C LEU A 98 -40.42 28.02 -14.14
N PRO A 99 -40.77 29.11 -14.86
CA PRO A 99 -41.17 30.37 -14.24
C PRO A 99 -42.47 30.28 -13.44
N ASP A 100 -42.47 30.82 -12.23
CA ASP A 100 -43.66 30.94 -11.38
C ASP A 100 -44.62 32.03 -11.89
N CYS A 101 -45.58 31.60 -12.71
CA CYS A 101 -46.68 32.40 -13.23
C CYS A 101 -47.65 32.93 -12.15
N VAL A 102 -47.73 32.32 -10.96
CA VAL A 102 -48.54 32.81 -9.84
C VAL A 102 -47.89 34.04 -9.20
N THR A 103 -46.57 33.98 -8.96
CA THR A 103 -45.78 35.15 -8.50
C THR A 103 -45.79 36.28 -9.53
N LEU A 104 -45.57 35.97 -10.81
CA LEU A 104 -45.62 36.95 -11.91
C LEU A 104 -46.99 37.65 -12.00
N GLY A 105 -48.09 36.91 -11.87
CA GLY A 105 -49.44 37.49 -11.96
C GLY A 105 -49.89 38.26 -10.72
N ARG A 106 -49.57 37.77 -9.51
CA ARG A 106 -49.99 38.39 -8.23
C ARG A 106 -49.16 39.58 -7.79
N ALA A 107 -47.85 39.53 -7.98
CA ALA A 107 -46.92 40.51 -7.43
C ALA A 107 -45.82 40.89 -8.45
N PRO A 108 -46.18 41.37 -9.66
CA PRO A 108 -45.21 41.64 -10.73
C PRO A 108 -44.13 42.68 -10.36
N ALA A 109 -44.44 43.62 -9.46
CA ALA A 109 -43.50 44.60 -8.91
C ALA A 109 -42.54 44.04 -7.83
N SER A 110 -42.61 42.74 -7.50
CA SER A 110 -41.76 42.12 -6.49
C SER A 110 -40.40 41.67 -7.02
N GLU A 111 -39.42 41.63 -6.13
CA GLU A 111 -38.08 41.07 -6.40
C GLU A 111 -38.15 39.60 -6.86
N ALA A 112 -39.11 38.85 -6.35
CA ALA A 112 -39.37 37.47 -6.78
C ALA A 112 -39.88 37.42 -8.22
N ALA A 113 -40.88 38.25 -8.58
CA ALA A 113 -41.39 38.33 -9.94
C ALA A 113 -40.32 38.79 -10.95
N LEU A 114 -39.44 39.72 -10.58
CA LEU A 114 -38.32 40.14 -11.42
C LEU A 114 -37.38 38.95 -11.75
N LYS A 115 -37.11 38.07 -10.78
CA LYS A 115 -36.29 36.85 -11.01
C LYS A 115 -37.02 35.83 -11.88
N GLN A 116 -38.33 35.65 -11.69
CA GLN A 116 -39.16 34.79 -12.55
C GLN A 116 -39.27 35.34 -13.97
N LEU A 117 -39.27 36.66 -14.15
CA LEU A 117 -39.31 37.31 -15.46
C LEU A 117 -37.96 37.20 -16.18
N LYS A 118 -36.83 37.38 -15.46
CA LYS A 118 -35.49 37.07 -15.98
C LYS A 118 -35.42 35.62 -16.51
N LEU A 119 -35.93 34.64 -15.75
CA LEU A 119 -36.01 33.24 -16.17
C LEU A 119 -36.94 33.01 -17.37
N LEU A 120 -38.11 33.66 -17.41
CA LEU A 120 -39.07 33.54 -18.51
C LEU A 120 -38.51 34.05 -19.84
N VAL A 121 -37.86 35.22 -19.86
CA VAL A 121 -37.23 35.78 -21.07
C VAL A 121 -35.99 34.99 -21.47
N LEU A 122 -35.24 34.43 -20.51
CA LEU A 122 -34.11 33.53 -20.76
C LEU A 122 -34.52 32.24 -21.47
N LEU A 123 -35.61 31.59 -21.04
CA LEU A 123 -36.17 30.41 -21.72
C LEU A 123 -36.75 30.75 -23.09
N LEU A 124 -37.39 31.92 -23.25
CA LEU A 124 -37.88 32.39 -24.55
C LEU A 124 -36.73 32.60 -25.55
N LEU A 125 -35.61 33.21 -25.11
CA LEU A 125 -34.37 33.31 -25.90
C LEU A 125 -33.84 31.92 -26.29
N GLY A 126 -33.87 30.97 -25.35
CA GLY A 126 -33.47 29.58 -25.59
C GLY A 126 -34.30 28.87 -26.66
N CYS A 127 -35.63 29.01 -26.64
CA CYS A 127 -36.50 28.58 -27.74
C CYS A 127 -36.13 29.28 -29.05
N ALA A 128 -35.97 30.61 -29.00
CA ALA A 128 -35.73 31.45 -30.19
C ALA A 128 -34.43 31.13 -30.93
N VAL A 129 -33.37 30.64 -30.25
CA VAL A 129 -32.10 30.29 -30.91
C VAL A 129 -31.90 28.81 -31.18
N GLN A 130 -32.71 27.92 -30.58
CA GLN A 130 -32.64 26.47 -30.80
C GLN A 130 -33.72 25.95 -31.76
N GLY A 131 -34.93 26.55 -31.74
CA GLY A 131 -36.11 26.12 -32.49
C GLY A 131 -36.03 26.31 -34.01
N PRO A 132 -37.12 26.00 -34.74
CA PRO A 132 -37.13 25.95 -36.21
C PRO A 132 -36.86 27.31 -36.88
N THR A 133 -37.29 28.41 -36.26
CA THR A 133 -37.20 29.78 -36.78
C THR A 133 -35.88 30.51 -36.43
N LYS A 134 -34.92 29.81 -35.82
CA LYS A 134 -33.71 30.39 -35.19
C LYS A 134 -32.83 31.28 -36.05
N GLU A 135 -32.79 31.08 -37.36
CA GLU A 135 -31.94 31.89 -38.25
C GLU A 135 -32.33 33.38 -38.22
N VAL A 136 -33.62 33.69 -38.02
CA VAL A 136 -34.13 35.07 -37.86
C VAL A 136 -33.57 35.70 -36.59
N PHE A 137 -33.67 35.01 -35.46
CA PHE A 137 -33.23 35.51 -34.16
C PHE A 137 -31.70 35.59 -34.05
N ILE A 138 -30.98 34.61 -34.58
CA ILE A 138 -29.52 34.62 -34.66
C ILE A 138 -29.02 35.76 -35.56
N THR A 139 -29.76 36.13 -36.61
CA THR A 139 -29.42 37.28 -37.46
C THR A 139 -29.62 38.59 -36.69
N ARG A 140 -30.76 38.78 -36.02
CA ARG A 140 -31.02 39.95 -35.14
C ARG A 140 -29.97 40.09 -34.03
N ILE A 141 -29.49 38.99 -33.46
CA ILE A 141 -28.40 39.00 -32.45
C ILE A 141 -27.08 39.48 -33.09
N LYS A 142 -26.75 39.06 -34.31
CA LYS A 142 -25.52 39.49 -35.03
C LYS A 142 -25.54 40.97 -35.45
N GLU A 143 -26.70 41.60 -35.48
CA GLU A 143 -26.88 43.04 -35.77
C GLU A 143 -26.66 43.93 -34.52
N LEU A 144 -26.65 43.34 -33.32
CA LEU A 144 -26.31 44.05 -32.08
C LEU A 144 -24.81 44.32 -31.95
N ASP A 145 -24.44 45.21 -31.02
CA ASP A 145 -23.04 45.47 -30.69
C ASP A 145 -22.34 44.22 -30.12
N VAL A 146 -21.00 44.18 -30.28
CA VAL A 146 -20.19 43.00 -29.92
C VAL A 146 -20.25 42.70 -28.42
N GLU A 147 -20.44 43.69 -27.56
CA GLU A 147 -20.55 43.50 -26.11
C GLU A 147 -21.90 42.86 -25.73
N ALA A 148 -23.00 43.33 -26.32
CA ALA A 148 -24.31 42.69 -26.19
C ALA A 148 -24.30 41.26 -26.75
N GLN A 149 -23.64 41.01 -27.88
CA GLN A 149 -23.50 39.65 -28.45
C GLN A 149 -22.85 38.67 -27.47
N HIS A 150 -21.77 39.06 -26.79
CA HIS A 150 -21.09 38.17 -25.82
C HIS A 150 -22.00 37.85 -24.63
N HIS A 151 -22.62 38.86 -24.01
CA HIS A 151 -23.53 38.65 -22.87
C HIS A 151 -24.80 37.86 -23.26
N ILE A 152 -25.31 38.00 -24.49
CA ILE A 152 -26.41 37.17 -25.00
C ILE A 152 -25.96 35.73 -25.20
N VAL A 153 -24.74 35.47 -25.68
CA VAL A 153 -24.17 34.11 -25.77
C VAL A 153 -24.01 33.48 -24.38
N GLU A 154 -23.66 34.25 -23.34
CA GLU A 154 -23.65 33.77 -21.96
C GLU A 154 -25.07 33.44 -21.42
N CYS A 155 -26.10 34.17 -21.83
CA CYS A 155 -27.49 33.78 -21.57
C CYS A 155 -27.85 32.46 -22.29
N ILE A 156 -27.52 32.31 -23.57
CA ILE A 156 -27.80 31.08 -24.33
C ILE A 156 -27.15 29.86 -23.67
N LYS A 157 -25.89 29.97 -23.23
CA LYS A 157 -25.18 28.88 -22.52
C LYS A 157 -25.88 28.41 -21.24
N GLN A 158 -26.59 29.30 -20.53
CA GLN A 158 -27.34 28.90 -19.33
C GLN A 158 -28.49 27.92 -19.63
N VAL A 159 -28.96 27.86 -20.88
CA VAL A 159 -30.06 26.98 -21.33
C VAL A 159 -29.64 25.94 -22.38
N THR A 160 -28.40 25.94 -22.86
CA THR A 160 -27.82 24.87 -23.70
C THR A 160 -26.79 24.01 -22.95
N ASP A 161 -25.94 24.64 -22.13
CA ASP A 161 -24.83 23.98 -21.42
C ASP A 161 -25.21 23.74 -19.94
N GLY A 162 -26.09 24.61 -19.41
CA GLY A 162 -26.48 24.68 -18.00
C GLY A 162 -27.55 23.67 -17.57
N GLN A 163 -27.11 22.47 -17.17
CA GLN A 163 -27.92 21.36 -16.63
C GLN A 163 -28.68 21.66 -15.31
N ASN A 164 -28.82 22.92 -14.91
CA ASN A 164 -29.60 23.39 -13.76
C ASN A 164 -30.97 23.97 -14.17
N LEU A 165 -31.11 24.44 -15.42
CA LEU A 165 -32.35 25.04 -15.93
C LEU A 165 -33.05 24.11 -16.93
N VAL A 166 -32.29 23.49 -17.82
CA VAL A 166 -32.75 22.58 -18.87
C VAL A 166 -31.79 21.40 -18.95
N LEU A 167 -32.33 20.16 -19.01
CA LEU A 167 -31.56 18.98 -19.38
C LEU A 167 -31.57 18.81 -20.90
N THR A 168 -30.38 18.66 -21.49
CA THR A 168 -30.22 18.43 -22.93
C THR A 168 -30.14 16.94 -23.29
N VAL A 169 -30.33 16.63 -24.57
CA VAL A 169 -30.31 15.25 -25.10
C VAL A 169 -28.97 14.56 -24.78
N ASP A 170 -27.85 15.26 -24.92
CA ASP A 170 -26.50 14.74 -24.61
C ASP A 170 -26.37 14.27 -23.15
N TRP A 171 -27.04 14.94 -22.21
CA TRP A 171 -27.07 14.54 -20.78
C TRP A 171 -28.04 13.38 -20.55
N THR A 172 -29.12 13.34 -21.33
CA THR A 172 -30.13 12.29 -21.35
C THR A 172 -29.55 10.94 -21.79
N GLU A 173 -28.53 10.94 -22.67
CA GLU A 173 -27.78 9.73 -23.05
C GLU A 173 -26.71 9.31 -22.02
N GLN A 174 -26.11 10.26 -21.30
CA GLN A 174 -25.01 10.00 -20.35
C GLN A 174 -25.50 9.60 -18.95
N ALA A 175 -26.70 10.02 -18.55
CA ALA A 175 -27.26 9.70 -17.24
C ALA A 175 -27.84 8.27 -17.19
N PRO A 176 -27.76 7.57 -16.03
CA PRO A 176 -28.39 6.27 -15.87
C PRO A 176 -29.91 6.39 -15.98
N GLN A 177 -30.53 5.62 -16.89
CA GLN A 177 -31.95 5.74 -17.29
C GLN A 177 -32.94 5.88 -16.12
N LYS A 178 -32.74 5.16 -15.01
CA LYS A 178 -33.60 5.25 -13.81
C LYS A 178 -33.60 6.63 -13.14
N LEU A 179 -32.48 7.35 -13.18
CA LEU A 179 -32.38 8.72 -12.65
C LEU A 179 -33.11 9.71 -13.54
N LEU A 180 -32.92 9.59 -14.87
CA LEU A 180 -33.63 10.38 -15.87
C LEU A 180 -35.15 10.19 -15.75
N GLU A 181 -35.61 8.94 -15.64
CA GLU A 181 -37.01 8.59 -15.46
C GLU A 181 -37.59 9.18 -14.16
N HIS A 182 -36.83 9.12 -13.06
CA HIS A 182 -37.22 9.75 -11.79
C HIS A 182 -37.34 11.28 -11.89
N VAL A 183 -36.39 11.97 -12.55
CA VAL A 183 -36.47 13.42 -12.79
C VAL A 183 -37.64 13.78 -13.71
N ARG A 184 -37.96 12.93 -14.70
CA ARG A 184 -39.16 13.10 -15.55
C ARG A 184 -40.46 12.96 -14.76
N CYS A 185 -40.53 12.05 -13.78
CA CYS A 185 -41.67 11.93 -12.87
C CYS A 185 -41.80 13.18 -11.98
N LEU A 186 -40.72 13.61 -11.32
CA LEU A 186 -40.73 14.78 -10.43
C LEU A 186 -41.12 16.08 -11.15
N THR A 187 -40.61 16.30 -12.37
CA THR A 187 -41.01 17.46 -13.20
C THR A 187 -42.47 17.37 -13.63
N SER A 188 -42.96 16.18 -14.00
CA SER A 188 -44.39 15.98 -14.31
C SER A 188 -45.31 16.19 -13.09
N GLU A 189 -44.87 15.81 -11.90
CA GLU A 189 -45.62 16.00 -10.64
C GLU A 189 -45.68 17.48 -10.25
N ARG A 190 -44.54 18.20 -10.29
CA ARG A 190 -44.49 19.67 -10.14
C ARG A 190 -45.50 20.36 -11.05
N ASP A 191 -45.55 19.98 -12.32
CA ASP A 191 -46.42 20.61 -13.32
C ASP A 191 -47.91 20.34 -13.05
N LYS A 192 -48.25 19.12 -12.62
CA LYS A 192 -49.61 18.75 -12.20
C LYS A 192 -50.05 19.56 -10.97
N MET A 193 -49.18 19.71 -9.96
CA MET A 193 -49.46 20.52 -8.77
C MET A 193 -49.65 22.00 -9.12
N LEU A 194 -48.82 22.55 -10.00
CA LEU A 194 -48.97 23.94 -10.49
C LEU A 194 -50.27 24.14 -11.27
N GLN A 195 -50.65 23.19 -12.14
CA GLN A 195 -51.91 23.27 -12.88
C GLN A 195 -53.13 23.16 -11.95
N GLN A 196 -53.09 22.29 -10.93
CA GLN A 196 -54.15 22.21 -9.91
C GLN A 196 -54.26 23.53 -9.13
N TRP A 197 -53.15 24.07 -8.62
CA TRP A 197 -53.15 25.33 -7.86
C TRP A 197 -53.71 26.51 -8.66
N ILE A 198 -53.47 26.57 -9.97
CA ILE A 198 -54.03 27.62 -10.84
C ILE A 198 -55.54 27.41 -11.08
N THR A 199 -56.02 26.16 -11.08
CA THR A 199 -57.44 25.82 -11.21
C THR A 199 -58.22 26.15 -9.93
N ASP A 200 -57.64 25.88 -8.75
CA ASP A 200 -58.27 26.18 -7.45
C ASP A 200 -58.55 27.68 -7.24
N LEU A 201 -57.82 28.56 -7.93
CA LEU A 201 -58.04 30.02 -7.90
C LEU A 201 -59.30 30.48 -8.64
N GLU A 202 -59.97 29.60 -9.39
CA GLU A 202 -61.25 29.90 -10.04
C GLU A 202 -62.46 29.72 -9.11
N GLY A 203 -62.29 29.03 -7.97
CA GLY A 203 -63.40 28.57 -7.11
C GLY A 203 -63.97 29.59 -6.11
N VAL A 204 -63.48 30.84 -6.07
CA VAL A 204 -63.70 31.77 -4.94
C VAL A 204 -64.81 32.82 -5.21
N GLU A 205 -65.34 32.89 -6.43
CA GLU A 205 -66.06 34.07 -6.94
C GLU A 205 -67.56 34.19 -6.57
N ASN A 206 -68.09 33.37 -5.65
CA ASN A 206 -69.51 33.40 -5.27
C ASN A 206 -69.74 33.34 -3.74
N HIS A 207 -70.09 34.50 -3.15
CA HIS A 207 -71.26 34.72 -2.26
C HIS A 207 -71.13 36.03 -1.47
N THR A 208 -72.07 36.96 -1.65
CA THR A 208 -72.29 38.10 -0.75
C THR A 208 -73.78 38.45 -0.67
N LYS A 209 -74.42 38.24 0.49
CA LYS A 209 -75.42 39.13 1.15
C LYS A 209 -76.16 38.49 2.33
N GLU A 210 -76.05 39.10 3.51
CA GLU A 210 -77.19 39.51 4.35
C GLU A 210 -78.22 38.44 4.79
N VAL A 211 -77.74 37.37 5.46
CA VAL A 211 -78.55 36.59 6.44
C VAL A 211 -77.92 36.73 7.83
N GLU A 212 -77.84 37.98 8.30
CA GLU A 212 -76.63 38.50 8.95
C GLU A 212 -76.51 38.39 10.47
N SER A 213 -76.86 37.24 11.05
CA SER A 213 -76.49 36.95 12.46
C SER A 213 -76.29 35.46 12.75
N ASN A 214 -77.34 34.65 12.67
CA ASN A 214 -77.24 33.24 13.07
C ASN A 214 -76.49 32.37 12.05
N HIS A 215 -76.56 32.70 10.75
CA HIS A 215 -75.73 32.05 9.73
C HIS A 215 -74.25 32.30 10.02
N TRP A 216 -73.88 33.55 10.30
CA TRP A 216 -72.51 33.93 10.65
C TRP A 216 -72.04 33.40 12.00
N ALA A 217 -72.92 33.17 12.97
CA ALA A 217 -72.54 32.49 14.21
C ALA A 217 -72.07 31.04 13.93
N VAL A 218 -72.77 30.32 13.05
CA VAL A 218 -72.40 28.96 12.61
C VAL A 218 -71.19 29.00 11.68
N GLU A 219 -71.19 29.86 10.66
CA GLU A 219 -70.05 29.98 9.73
C GLU A 219 -68.79 30.46 10.43
N VAL A 220 -68.85 31.39 11.39
CA VAL A 220 -67.68 31.78 12.19
C VAL A 220 -67.26 30.64 13.13
N ALA A 221 -68.17 29.77 13.57
CA ALA A 221 -67.78 28.54 14.28
C ALA A 221 -67.08 27.53 13.34
N ASP A 222 -67.59 27.35 12.12
CA ASP A 222 -67.00 26.47 11.09
C ASP A 222 -65.68 27.03 10.54
N TRP A 223 -65.56 28.34 10.32
CA TRP A 223 -64.31 29.01 9.97
C TRP A 223 -63.32 28.96 11.14
N LYS A 224 -63.76 29.04 12.40
CA LYS A 224 -62.90 28.76 13.56
C LYS A 224 -62.51 27.27 13.65
N ALA A 225 -63.36 26.34 13.25
CA ALA A 225 -63.04 24.91 13.21
C ALA A 225 -62.04 24.59 12.09
N LYS A 226 -62.30 25.10 10.87
CA LYS A 226 -61.37 25.07 9.72
C LYS A 226 -60.04 25.73 10.06
N LEU A 227 -60.03 26.88 10.74
CA LEU A 227 -58.81 27.56 11.18
C LEU A 227 -58.05 26.77 12.25
N ARG A 228 -58.74 26.10 13.20
CA ARG A 228 -58.07 25.16 14.12
C ARG A 228 -57.48 23.98 13.37
N LYS A 229 -58.23 23.37 12.44
CA LYS A 229 -57.76 22.25 11.63
C LYS A 229 -56.56 22.64 10.75
N GLN A 230 -56.59 23.81 10.11
CA GLN A 230 -55.47 24.33 9.33
C GLN A 230 -54.27 24.74 10.20
N ARG A 231 -54.47 25.16 11.46
CA ARG A 231 -53.36 25.36 12.41
C ARG A 231 -52.74 24.04 12.83
N GLN A 232 -53.55 23.04 13.17
CA GLN A 232 -53.06 21.70 13.48
C GLN A 232 -52.34 21.09 12.29
N GLU A 233 -52.91 21.13 11.08
CA GLU A 233 -52.24 20.68 9.85
C GLU A 233 -50.96 21.48 9.53
N LEU A 234 -50.86 22.74 9.96
CA LEU A 234 -49.64 23.56 9.82
C LEU A 234 -48.59 23.19 10.88
N GLU A 235 -49.02 22.89 12.11
CA GLU A 235 -48.17 22.42 13.20
C GLU A 235 -47.60 21.03 12.87
N GLU A 236 -48.45 20.07 12.50
CA GLU A 236 -48.07 18.74 11.99
C GLU A 236 -47.10 18.82 10.79
N LYS A 237 -47.38 19.67 9.80
CA LYS A 237 -46.47 19.89 8.65
C LYS A 237 -45.19 20.63 9.04
N SER A 238 -45.18 21.41 10.12
CA SER A 238 -43.98 22.10 10.61
C SER A 238 -43.09 21.15 11.41
N GLU A 239 -43.68 20.20 12.13
CA GLU A 239 -43.00 19.11 12.85
C GLU A 239 -42.35 18.15 11.86
N ILE A 240 -43.09 17.64 10.87
CA ILE A 240 -42.56 16.81 9.76
C ILE A 240 -41.46 17.55 8.98
N LEU A 241 -41.59 18.87 8.80
CA LEU A 241 -40.56 19.69 8.14
C LEU A 241 -39.35 19.99 9.04
N ALA A 242 -39.47 19.81 10.36
CA ALA A 242 -38.33 19.78 11.27
C ALA A 242 -37.61 18.42 11.23
N GLU A 243 -38.35 17.31 11.27
CA GLU A 243 -37.82 15.95 11.10
C GLU A 243 -37.01 15.84 9.80
N TYR A 244 -37.58 16.23 8.66
CA TYR A 244 -36.86 16.23 7.38
C TYR A 244 -35.67 17.19 7.32
N LYS A 245 -35.61 18.23 8.15
CA LYS A 245 -34.40 19.07 8.29
C LYS A 245 -33.33 18.35 9.09
N GLU A 246 -33.68 17.65 10.16
CA GLU A 246 -32.73 16.88 10.96
C GLU A 246 -32.19 15.68 10.16
N GLU A 247 -33.02 14.98 9.39
CA GLU A 247 -32.58 13.98 8.42
C GLU A 247 -31.65 14.58 7.34
N LEU A 248 -31.98 15.77 6.84
CA LEU A 248 -31.15 16.46 5.83
C LEU A 248 -29.79 16.90 6.40
N GLU A 249 -29.72 17.42 7.63
CA GLU A 249 -28.44 17.74 8.27
C GLU A 249 -27.66 16.48 8.67
N HIS A 250 -28.34 15.41 9.10
CA HIS A 250 -27.70 14.11 9.35
C HIS A 250 -27.08 13.52 8.08
N THR A 251 -27.82 13.49 6.97
CA THR A 251 -27.33 12.99 5.68
C THR A 251 -26.24 13.88 5.08
N LYS A 252 -26.31 15.21 5.25
CA LYS A 252 -25.18 16.12 4.94
C LYS A 252 -23.94 15.80 5.77
N ALA A 253 -24.08 15.58 7.07
CA ALA A 253 -22.97 15.26 7.97
C ALA A 253 -22.33 13.90 7.60
N LEU A 254 -23.15 12.89 7.31
CA LEU A 254 -22.68 11.58 6.82
C LEU A 254 -21.95 11.70 5.48
N LEU A 255 -22.53 12.46 4.53
CA LEU A 255 -21.90 12.73 3.22
C LEU A 255 -20.62 13.56 3.36
N GLY A 256 -20.49 14.38 4.41
CA GLY A 256 -19.25 15.03 4.83
C GLY A 256 -18.18 14.03 5.28
N LYS A 257 -18.54 13.11 6.20
CA LYS A 257 -17.64 12.03 6.66
C LYS A 257 -17.16 11.15 5.51
N LEU A 258 -18.09 10.64 4.70
CA LEU A 258 -17.79 9.80 3.52
C LEU A 258 -16.90 10.52 2.50
N LYS A 259 -16.97 11.86 2.38
CA LYS A 259 -16.03 12.64 1.55
C LYS A 259 -14.63 12.68 2.15
N VAL A 260 -14.49 12.88 3.47
CA VAL A 260 -13.19 12.84 4.17
C VAL A 260 -12.57 11.46 4.04
N GLU A 261 -13.31 10.41 4.41
CA GLU A 261 -12.88 9.00 4.30
C GLU A 261 -12.44 8.65 2.86
N ASN A 262 -13.18 9.09 1.84
CA ASN A 262 -12.79 8.89 0.44
C ASN A 262 -11.48 9.64 0.09
N THR A 263 -11.29 10.89 0.54
CA THR A 263 -10.00 11.58 0.36
C THR A 263 -8.84 10.93 1.10
N GLU A 264 -9.09 10.35 2.28
CA GLU A 264 -8.10 9.61 3.06
C GLU A 264 -7.72 8.30 2.34
N LEU A 265 -8.70 7.51 1.90
CA LEU A 265 -8.50 6.30 1.10
C LEU A 265 -7.78 6.59 -0.23
N ILE A 266 -8.06 7.72 -0.90
CA ILE A 266 -7.29 8.17 -2.07
C ILE A 266 -5.85 8.52 -1.69
N SER A 267 -5.62 9.10 -0.50
CA SER A 267 -4.26 9.34 0.01
C SER A 267 -3.52 8.04 0.30
N GLU A 268 -4.20 7.03 0.83
CA GLU A 268 -3.63 5.73 1.15
C GLU A 268 -3.35 4.90 -0.10
N ALA A 269 -4.25 4.89 -1.09
CA ALA A 269 -4.00 4.29 -2.39
C ALA A 269 -2.75 4.88 -3.06
N ARG A 270 -2.48 6.18 -2.88
CA ARG A 270 -1.23 6.83 -3.34
C ARG A 270 0.00 6.36 -2.55
N LYS A 271 -0.07 6.27 -1.22
CA LYS A 271 1.02 5.73 -0.35
C LYS A 271 1.33 4.26 -0.69
N VAL A 272 0.30 3.44 -0.86
CA VAL A 272 0.41 2.01 -1.25
C VAL A 272 1.03 1.88 -2.64
N LYS A 273 0.73 2.81 -3.56
CA LYS A 273 1.44 2.85 -4.85
C LYS A 273 2.93 3.16 -4.66
N THR A 274 3.30 4.21 -3.93
CA THR A 274 4.73 4.54 -3.72
C THR A 274 5.48 3.41 -3.03
N TYR A 275 4.88 2.74 -2.04
CA TYR A 275 5.48 1.55 -1.41
C TYR A 275 5.60 0.35 -2.35
N ARG A 276 4.70 0.20 -3.34
CA ARG A 276 4.85 -0.80 -4.40
C ARG A 276 6.01 -0.45 -5.32
N ASP A 277 6.06 0.80 -5.80
CA ASP A 277 7.12 1.29 -6.68
C ASP A 277 8.51 1.16 -6.00
N GLU A 278 8.60 1.42 -4.69
CA GLU A 278 9.79 1.16 -3.86
C GLU A 278 10.11 -0.33 -3.71
N ALA A 279 9.11 -1.19 -3.45
CA ALA A 279 9.30 -2.64 -3.30
C ALA A 279 9.67 -3.33 -4.63
N ASP A 280 9.22 -2.80 -5.77
CA ASP A 280 9.64 -3.23 -7.11
C ASP A 280 11.11 -2.83 -7.35
N ALA A 281 11.50 -1.58 -7.05
CA ALA A 281 12.88 -1.12 -7.15
C ALA A 281 13.85 -1.86 -6.20
N MET A 282 13.39 -2.28 -5.02
CA MET A 282 14.17 -3.12 -4.11
C MET A 282 14.30 -4.56 -4.59
N ARG A 283 13.30 -5.11 -5.28
CA ARG A 283 13.41 -6.43 -5.96
C ARG A 283 14.41 -6.39 -7.12
N GLU A 284 14.38 -5.38 -7.97
CA GLU A 284 15.36 -5.23 -9.06
C GLU A 284 16.81 -5.14 -8.51
N ARG A 285 17.00 -4.44 -7.38
CA ARG A 285 18.29 -4.38 -6.67
C ARG A 285 18.73 -5.73 -6.12
N ALA A 286 17.81 -6.51 -5.54
CA ALA A 286 18.11 -7.86 -5.05
C ALA A 286 18.48 -8.81 -6.20
N GLU A 287 17.68 -8.87 -7.27
CA GLU A 287 17.98 -9.66 -8.47
C GLU A 287 19.30 -9.25 -9.14
N LYS A 288 19.71 -7.98 -9.00
CA LYS A 288 21.03 -7.50 -9.46
C LYS A 288 22.16 -7.93 -8.52
N ALA A 289 21.94 -7.97 -7.21
CA ALA A 289 22.89 -8.52 -6.25
C ALA A 289 23.09 -10.02 -6.50
N ASP A 290 22.02 -10.81 -6.61
CA ASP A 290 22.07 -12.25 -6.88
C ASP A 290 22.86 -12.57 -8.16
N ARG A 291 22.66 -11.80 -9.23
CA ARG A 291 23.45 -11.91 -10.48
C ARG A 291 24.93 -11.62 -10.28
N LEU A 292 25.27 -10.59 -9.51
CA LEU A 292 26.66 -10.24 -9.19
C LEU A 292 27.31 -11.28 -8.25
N GLU A 293 26.57 -11.88 -7.33
CA GLU A 293 27.07 -12.97 -6.48
C GLU A 293 27.35 -14.24 -7.31
N LEU A 294 26.48 -14.58 -8.27
CA LEU A 294 26.71 -15.66 -9.23
C LEU A 294 27.92 -15.39 -10.14
N GLU A 295 28.16 -14.14 -10.56
CA GLU A 295 29.38 -13.77 -11.29
C GLU A 295 30.62 -13.88 -10.41
N VAL A 296 30.60 -13.37 -9.17
CA VAL A 296 31.69 -13.52 -8.19
C VAL A 296 31.99 -14.99 -7.90
N GLN A 297 30.97 -15.83 -7.79
CA GLN A 297 31.13 -17.27 -7.58
C GLN A 297 31.81 -17.95 -8.78
N ARG A 298 31.39 -17.63 -10.02
CA ARG A 298 32.08 -18.08 -11.24
C ARG A 298 33.51 -17.57 -11.34
N TYR A 299 33.81 -16.36 -10.85
CA TYR A 299 35.18 -15.86 -10.78
C TYR A 299 36.03 -16.60 -9.73
N ARG A 300 35.45 -17.03 -8.60
CA ARG A 300 36.14 -17.89 -7.62
C ARG A 300 36.43 -19.28 -8.19
N GLU A 301 35.47 -19.89 -8.89
CA GLU A 301 35.64 -21.19 -9.56
C GLU A 301 36.78 -21.12 -10.59
N ARG A 302 36.75 -20.11 -11.47
CA ARG A 302 37.84 -19.87 -12.44
C ARG A 302 39.18 -19.54 -11.79
N LEU A 303 39.19 -18.92 -10.60
CA LEU A 303 40.42 -18.70 -9.84
C LEU A 303 40.98 -20.04 -9.32
N ALA A 304 40.12 -20.89 -8.74
CA ALA A 304 40.50 -22.22 -8.27
C ALA A 304 41.00 -23.12 -9.41
N ASP A 305 40.36 -23.09 -10.59
CA ASP A 305 40.88 -23.75 -11.80
C ASP A 305 42.28 -23.24 -12.16
N THR A 306 42.49 -21.92 -12.12
CA THR A 306 43.77 -21.29 -12.45
C THR A 306 44.86 -21.65 -11.43
N GLU A 307 44.51 -21.75 -10.14
CA GLU A 307 45.40 -22.21 -9.07
C GLU A 307 45.73 -23.70 -9.22
N PHE A 308 44.75 -24.55 -9.55
CA PHE A 308 44.97 -25.96 -9.86
C PHE A 308 45.92 -26.15 -11.05
N TYR A 309 45.67 -25.45 -12.17
CA TYR A 309 46.56 -25.53 -13.34
C TYR A 309 47.96 -24.98 -13.04
N LYS A 310 48.08 -23.94 -12.20
CA LYS A 310 49.39 -23.44 -11.74
C LYS A 310 50.13 -24.51 -10.93
N VAL A 311 49.49 -25.10 -9.91
CA VAL A 311 50.08 -26.19 -9.12
C VAL A 311 50.49 -27.33 -10.03
N ARG A 312 49.63 -27.75 -10.97
CA ARG A 312 49.96 -28.85 -11.89
C ARG A 312 51.10 -28.53 -12.85
N VAL A 313 51.29 -27.26 -13.25
CA VAL A 313 52.44 -26.81 -14.03
C VAL A 313 53.72 -26.80 -13.19
N ASP A 314 53.65 -26.42 -11.91
CA ASP A 314 54.80 -26.40 -11.01
C ASP A 314 55.20 -27.83 -10.57
N GLU A 315 54.24 -28.75 -10.36
CA GLU A 315 54.49 -30.20 -10.25
C GLU A 315 55.22 -30.74 -11.49
N LEU A 316 54.69 -30.49 -12.70
CA LEU A 316 55.30 -30.97 -13.94
C LEU A 316 56.69 -30.37 -14.20
N ARG A 317 56.99 -29.17 -13.67
CA ARG A 317 58.34 -28.58 -13.70
C ARG A 317 59.31 -29.34 -12.81
N GLU A 318 58.86 -29.76 -11.62
CA GLU A 318 59.69 -30.53 -10.70
C GLU A 318 59.88 -31.98 -11.18
N ASP A 319 58.83 -32.62 -11.72
CA ASP A 319 58.93 -33.91 -12.43
C ASP A 319 59.98 -33.84 -13.55
N ASN A 320 59.94 -32.78 -14.37
CA ASN A 320 60.93 -32.57 -15.43
C ASN A 320 62.34 -32.29 -14.88
N ARG A 321 62.48 -31.51 -13.80
CA ARG A 321 63.77 -31.30 -13.12
C ARG A 321 64.38 -32.63 -12.68
N VAL A 322 63.62 -33.47 -11.99
CA VAL A 322 64.09 -34.79 -11.51
C VAL A 322 64.43 -35.71 -12.69
N LEU A 323 63.69 -35.64 -13.80
CA LEU A 323 64.03 -36.35 -15.04
C LEU A 323 65.32 -35.82 -15.70
N PHE A 324 65.62 -34.53 -15.64
CA PHE A 324 66.90 -33.97 -16.09
C PHE A 324 68.06 -34.41 -15.18
N GLU A 325 67.90 -34.29 -13.86
CA GLU A 325 68.92 -34.66 -12.87
C GLU A 325 69.23 -36.17 -12.91
N THR A 326 68.21 -37.02 -13.12
CA THR A 326 68.43 -38.46 -13.34
C THR A 326 69.02 -38.78 -14.72
N ARG A 327 68.71 -38.02 -15.78
CA ARG A 327 69.37 -38.16 -17.08
C ARG A 327 70.86 -37.83 -17.01
N GLU A 328 71.23 -36.71 -16.38
CA GLU A 328 72.63 -36.30 -16.19
C GLU A 328 73.40 -37.33 -15.35
N MET A 329 72.80 -37.84 -14.27
CA MET A 329 73.38 -38.90 -13.44
C MET A 329 73.60 -40.21 -14.22
N LEU A 330 72.69 -40.57 -15.14
CA LEU A 330 72.87 -41.72 -16.04
C LEU A 330 73.91 -41.46 -17.14
N GLU A 331 74.00 -40.23 -17.65
CA GLU A 331 75.03 -39.80 -18.61
C GLU A 331 76.43 -39.85 -17.96
N GLU A 332 76.58 -39.41 -16.71
CA GLU A 332 77.83 -39.60 -15.96
C GLU A 332 78.16 -41.09 -15.74
N GLN A 333 77.17 -41.93 -15.40
CA GLN A 333 77.40 -43.37 -15.23
C GLN A 333 77.83 -44.04 -16.55
N LEU A 334 77.25 -43.61 -17.68
CA LEU A 334 77.65 -44.05 -19.01
C LEU A 334 79.09 -43.63 -19.34
N ILE A 335 79.48 -42.39 -19.00
CA ILE A 335 80.85 -41.90 -19.17
C ILE A 335 81.84 -42.71 -18.30
N ARG A 336 81.51 -42.93 -17.02
CA ARG A 336 82.30 -43.78 -16.10
C ARG A 336 82.35 -45.25 -16.55
N ALA A 337 81.34 -45.75 -17.27
CA ALA A 337 81.35 -47.08 -17.87
C ALA A 337 82.26 -47.15 -19.11
N ARG A 338 82.21 -46.13 -19.99
CA ARG A 338 83.11 -46.01 -21.14
C ARG A 338 84.57 -45.90 -20.72
N GLN A 339 84.90 -44.99 -19.81
CA GLN A 339 86.27 -44.83 -19.28
C GLN A 339 86.84 -46.14 -18.69
N ARG A 340 86.00 -46.98 -18.07
CA ARG A 340 86.43 -48.31 -17.58
C ARG A 340 86.62 -49.32 -18.71
N ALA A 341 85.83 -49.27 -19.78
CA ALA A 341 86.03 -50.10 -20.97
C ALA A 341 87.29 -49.67 -21.74
N ASP A 342 87.50 -48.36 -21.91
CA ASP A 342 88.70 -47.79 -22.51
C ASP A 342 89.96 -48.23 -21.75
N HIS A 343 89.94 -48.18 -20.41
CA HIS A 343 91.04 -48.67 -19.58
C HIS A 343 91.24 -50.19 -19.63
N VAL A 344 90.19 -50.99 -19.86
CA VAL A 344 90.34 -52.43 -20.13
C VAL A 344 91.04 -52.65 -21.47
N LEU A 345 90.75 -51.85 -22.50
CA LEU A 345 91.44 -51.91 -23.80
C LEU A 345 92.91 -51.50 -23.69
N GLU A 346 93.24 -50.51 -22.85
CA GLU A 346 94.64 -50.16 -22.51
C GLU A 346 95.37 -51.36 -21.88
N LEU A 347 94.76 -51.98 -20.85
CA LEU A 347 95.34 -53.16 -20.18
C LEU A 347 95.44 -54.38 -21.10
N GLU A 348 94.49 -54.59 -22.02
CA GLU A 348 94.58 -55.65 -23.04
C GLU A 348 95.73 -55.40 -24.02
N ALA A 349 95.99 -54.14 -24.40
CA ALA A 349 97.12 -53.76 -25.24
C ALA A 349 98.47 -53.94 -24.51
N GLU A 350 98.57 -53.54 -23.23
CA GLU A 350 99.76 -53.80 -22.40
C GLU A 350 100.03 -55.31 -22.24
N LEU A 351 98.97 -56.11 -22.04
CA LEU A 351 99.06 -57.56 -21.90
C LEU A 351 99.47 -58.22 -23.23
N LEU A 352 99.02 -57.69 -24.38
CA LEU A 352 99.51 -58.09 -25.71
C LEU A 352 100.99 -57.75 -25.91
N ASN A 353 101.43 -56.55 -25.52
CA ASN A 353 102.84 -56.15 -25.61
C ASN A 353 103.73 -57.04 -24.71
N CYS A 354 103.28 -57.36 -23.50
CA CYS A 354 103.97 -58.31 -22.61
C CYS A 354 104.06 -59.72 -23.22
N LYS A 355 102.99 -60.19 -23.87
CA LYS A 355 103.01 -61.48 -24.60
C LYS A 355 103.97 -61.46 -25.79
N GLN A 356 104.07 -60.35 -26.52
CA GLN A 356 105.03 -60.20 -27.62
C GLN A 356 106.47 -60.27 -27.09
N SER A 357 106.80 -59.48 -26.06
CA SER A 357 108.13 -59.51 -25.44
C SER A 357 108.50 -60.89 -24.85
N ILE A 358 107.54 -61.61 -24.25
CA ILE A 358 107.74 -63.00 -23.82
C ILE A 358 108.06 -63.90 -25.03
N ASN A 359 107.34 -63.78 -26.15
CA ASN A 359 107.60 -64.56 -27.36
C ASN A 359 108.97 -64.23 -27.98
N GLU A 360 109.38 -62.96 -27.98
CA GLU A 360 110.72 -62.54 -28.42
C GLU A 360 111.82 -63.18 -27.57
N ILE A 361 111.71 -63.11 -26.24
CA ILE A 361 112.66 -63.75 -25.31
C ILE A 361 112.67 -65.28 -25.46
N LEU A 362 111.51 -65.90 -25.77
CA LEU A 362 111.44 -67.34 -26.05
C LEU A 362 112.16 -67.70 -27.36
N LEU A 363 112.03 -66.88 -28.40
CA LEU A 363 112.75 -67.07 -29.68
C LEU A 363 114.26 -66.85 -29.52
N GLU A 364 114.69 -65.80 -28.80
CA GLU A 364 116.11 -65.57 -28.47
C GLU A 364 116.70 -66.74 -27.68
N ARG A 365 115.98 -67.23 -26.66
CA ARG A 365 116.34 -68.41 -25.88
C ARG A 365 116.47 -69.66 -26.75
N ASP A 366 115.58 -69.84 -27.72
CA ASP A 366 115.55 -71.04 -28.56
C ASP A 366 116.66 -71.02 -29.62
N ALA A 367 116.90 -69.86 -30.26
CA ALA A 367 118.08 -69.64 -31.09
C ALA A 367 119.41 -69.77 -30.29
N ALA A 368 119.43 -69.32 -29.04
CA ALA A 368 120.57 -69.51 -28.15
C ALA A 368 120.77 -70.98 -27.75
N ARG A 369 119.71 -71.82 -27.69
CA ARG A 369 119.87 -73.27 -27.53
C ARG A 369 120.37 -73.93 -28.81
N GLU A 370 119.83 -73.56 -29.97
CA GLU A 370 120.27 -74.07 -31.27
C GLU A 370 121.76 -73.80 -31.47
N LYS A 371 122.21 -72.57 -31.21
CA LYS A 371 123.64 -72.22 -31.24
C LYS A 371 124.50 -72.93 -30.19
N ASN A 372 123.97 -73.24 -29.01
CA ASN A 372 124.68 -74.08 -28.05
C ASN A 372 124.76 -75.54 -28.52
N GLN A 373 123.75 -76.04 -29.25
CA GLN A 373 123.77 -77.37 -29.84
C GLN A 373 124.79 -77.44 -30.99
N GLU A 374 124.81 -76.43 -31.88
CA GLU A 374 125.87 -76.27 -32.91
C GLU A 374 127.26 -76.33 -32.27
N LEU A 375 127.51 -75.55 -31.21
CA LEU A 375 128.79 -75.53 -30.50
C LEU A 375 129.10 -76.85 -29.77
N ILE A 376 128.09 -77.60 -29.31
CA ILE A 376 128.27 -78.94 -28.73
C ILE A 376 128.66 -79.94 -29.83
N ASP A 377 128.03 -79.88 -31.00
CA ASP A 377 128.29 -80.78 -32.12
C ASP A 377 129.63 -80.46 -32.81
N GLU A 378 130.01 -79.18 -32.91
CA GLU A 378 131.38 -78.75 -33.28
C GLU A 378 132.42 -79.27 -32.28
N ASN A 379 132.16 -79.13 -30.97
CA ASN A 379 133.06 -79.62 -29.92
C ASN A 379 133.18 -81.16 -29.94
N LEU A 380 132.07 -81.86 -30.21
CA LEU A 380 132.07 -83.32 -30.42
C LEU A 380 132.87 -83.72 -31.67
N GLN A 381 132.76 -82.98 -32.78
CA GLN A 381 133.59 -83.19 -33.97
C GLN A 381 135.07 -82.92 -33.68
N LEU A 382 135.41 -81.84 -32.99
CA LEU A 382 136.78 -81.52 -32.56
C LEU A 382 137.34 -82.59 -31.60
N GLN A 383 136.52 -83.14 -30.70
CA GLN A 383 136.88 -84.28 -29.85
C GLN A 383 137.10 -85.55 -30.67
N GLN A 384 136.30 -85.81 -31.70
CA GLN A 384 136.53 -86.94 -32.61
C GLN A 384 137.86 -86.78 -33.38
N VAL A 385 138.12 -85.61 -33.97
CA VAL A 385 139.39 -85.29 -34.65
C VAL A 385 140.58 -85.42 -33.68
N THR A 386 140.46 -84.90 -32.46
CA THR A 386 141.50 -85.01 -31.42
C THR A 386 141.71 -86.47 -31.00
N LYS A 387 140.64 -87.28 -30.93
CA LYS A 387 140.71 -88.70 -30.60
C LYS A 387 141.35 -89.52 -31.72
N SER A 388 141.09 -89.20 -32.98
CA SER A 388 141.79 -89.77 -34.14
C SER A 388 143.29 -89.44 -34.10
N ALA A 389 143.66 -88.18 -33.90
CA ALA A 389 145.06 -87.76 -33.77
C ALA A 389 145.78 -88.43 -32.57
N LEU A 390 145.07 -88.67 -31.46
CA LEU A 390 145.60 -89.41 -30.31
C LEU A 390 145.74 -90.92 -30.56
N GLN A 391 144.91 -91.51 -31.43
CA GLN A 391 145.09 -92.89 -31.90
C GLN A 391 146.30 -93.00 -32.84
N GLU A 392 146.49 -92.05 -33.75
CA GLU A 392 147.68 -91.95 -34.61
C GLU A 392 148.97 -91.75 -33.78
N SER A 393 148.90 -91.01 -32.67
CA SER A 393 150.04 -90.74 -31.78
C SER A 393 150.54 -91.95 -30.98
N SER A 394 149.88 -93.12 -31.02
CA SER A 394 150.20 -94.27 -30.14
C SER A 394 150.85 -95.48 -30.85
N LEU A 395 151.00 -95.46 -32.17
CA LEU A 395 151.72 -96.48 -32.95
C LEU A 395 152.64 -95.82 -33.99
N GLY A 396 153.68 -95.15 -33.50
CA GLY A 396 154.68 -94.50 -34.35
C GLY A 396 155.74 -95.44 -34.93
N ASN A 397 156.35 -94.96 -36.03
CA ASN A 397 157.49 -95.50 -36.79
C ASN A 397 157.22 -96.65 -37.78
N ILE A 398 158.03 -96.60 -38.84
CA ILE A 398 158.24 -97.57 -39.93
C ILE A 398 157.13 -97.56 -41.01
N SER A 399 157.41 -97.23 -42.28
CA SER A 399 158.61 -96.61 -42.90
C SER A 399 158.37 -96.31 -44.38
N ILE A 400 159.12 -95.33 -44.95
CA ILE A 400 159.76 -95.37 -46.29
C ILE A 400 158.78 -95.34 -47.50
N ASP A 401 158.81 -94.30 -48.34
CA ASP A 401 159.80 -94.04 -49.42
C ASP A 401 159.66 -95.05 -50.59
N ASP A 402 159.87 -94.72 -51.86
CA ASP A 402 160.11 -93.47 -52.61
C ASP A 402 159.98 -93.82 -54.12
N SER A 403 160.19 -92.89 -55.06
CA SER A 403 159.90 -92.97 -56.51
C SER A 403 158.39 -92.99 -56.82
N ASP A 404 157.73 -91.90 -57.24
CA ASP A 404 158.11 -90.77 -58.11
C ASP A 404 158.62 -91.20 -59.51
N LEU A 405 158.22 -90.59 -60.64
CA LEU A 405 157.18 -89.60 -60.92
C LEU A 405 156.79 -89.68 -62.41
N ASP A 406 155.62 -89.14 -62.71
CA ASP A 406 155.14 -88.57 -63.96
C ASP A 406 155.34 -89.22 -65.36
N ASP A 407 154.23 -89.67 -65.97
CA ASP A 407 153.40 -88.87 -66.90
C ASP A 407 154.10 -88.15 -68.14
N HIS A 408 153.52 -88.15 -69.37
CA HIS A 408 153.37 -87.03 -70.38
C HIS A 408 153.12 -87.38 -71.88
N SER A 409 152.08 -86.87 -72.61
CA SER A 409 151.52 -85.49 -72.70
C SER A 409 149.96 -85.30 -72.64
N ASN A 410 149.34 -84.32 -71.96
CA ASN A 410 149.85 -83.35 -71.00
C ASN A 410 149.24 -83.52 -69.58
N GLN A 411 149.43 -84.65 -68.89
CA GLN A 411 150.48 -85.63 -69.14
C GLN A 411 149.92 -87.09 -69.48
N SER A 412 150.47 -88.26 -69.06
CA SER A 412 150.11 -89.65 -69.53
C SER A 412 150.60 -90.78 -68.55
N GLY A 413 151.03 -92.03 -68.84
CA GLY A 413 150.90 -92.93 -69.99
C GLY A 413 151.10 -94.42 -69.60
N ASP A 414 150.23 -95.27 -70.16
CA ASP A 414 150.23 -96.74 -70.29
C ASP A 414 151.12 -97.65 -69.43
N ASN A 415 150.44 -98.48 -68.63
CA ASN A 415 150.93 -99.77 -68.15
C ASN A 415 150.99 -100.77 -69.33
N SER A 416 152.09 -100.78 -70.10
CA SER A 416 152.23 -101.59 -71.34
C SER A 416 153.53 -102.39 -71.38
N LEU A 417 153.50 -103.61 -70.83
CA LEU A 417 154.50 -104.62 -71.16
C LEU A 417 154.33 -105.08 -72.63
N SER A 418 155.35 -104.89 -73.45
CA SER A 418 155.54 -105.69 -74.67
C SER A 418 155.66 -107.17 -74.27
N GLU A 419 155.06 -108.16 -74.96
CA GLU A 419 154.52 -108.19 -76.33
C GLU A 419 153.07 -108.72 -76.31
N GLN A 420 152.11 -108.07 -76.95
CA GLN A 420 151.69 -108.30 -78.35
C GLN A 420 151.37 -109.77 -78.74
N LEU A 421 150.26 -109.95 -79.48
CA LEU A 421 149.79 -111.19 -80.13
C LEU A 421 149.35 -112.30 -79.14
N THR A 422 148.04 -112.38 -78.83
CA THR A 422 147.09 -112.95 -79.81
C THR A 422 145.85 -112.09 -80.10
N SER A 423 145.83 -110.86 -79.56
CA SER A 423 145.10 -109.61 -79.88
C SER A 423 143.79 -109.59 -80.72
N ASN A 424 143.59 -110.42 -81.75
CA ASN A 424 142.55 -110.21 -82.77
C ASN A 424 141.10 -110.48 -82.30
N ALA A 425 140.90 -111.43 -81.37
CA ALA A 425 139.56 -111.83 -80.92
C ALA A 425 139.00 -110.95 -79.78
N GLN A 426 139.81 -110.70 -78.74
CA GLN A 426 139.35 -110.06 -77.50
C GLN A 426 139.02 -108.56 -77.67
N ALA A 427 139.72 -107.87 -78.57
CA ALA A 427 139.54 -106.43 -78.82
C ALA A 427 138.13 -106.04 -79.29
N ARG A 428 137.37 -106.96 -79.91
CA ARG A 428 135.96 -106.72 -80.29
C ARG A 428 134.98 -106.83 -79.12
N ALA A 429 135.22 -107.75 -78.17
CA ALA A 429 134.35 -107.91 -77.01
C ALA A 429 134.46 -106.71 -76.06
N LEU A 430 135.69 -106.35 -75.68
CA LEU A 430 135.96 -105.29 -74.71
C LEU A 430 135.45 -103.91 -75.17
N LYS A 431 135.51 -103.64 -76.48
CA LYS A 431 134.98 -102.39 -77.05
C LYS A 431 133.45 -102.31 -76.97
N LEU A 432 132.75 -103.43 -77.20
CA LEU A 432 131.29 -103.52 -77.01
C LEU A 432 130.91 -103.41 -75.53
N GLU A 433 131.66 -104.02 -74.61
CA GLU A 433 131.39 -103.89 -73.17
C GLU A 433 131.54 -102.45 -72.65
N LEU A 434 132.58 -101.73 -73.08
CA LEU A 434 132.79 -100.33 -72.72
C LEU A 434 131.72 -99.41 -73.31
N GLU A 435 131.30 -99.66 -74.54
CA GLU A 435 130.23 -98.89 -75.19
C GLU A 435 128.87 -99.18 -74.54
N ASN A 436 128.59 -100.44 -74.17
CA ASN A 436 127.38 -100.82 -73.45
C ASN A 436 127.34 -100.24 -72.02
N LYS A 437 128.47 -100.26 -71.28
CA LYS A 437 128.60 -99.55 -69.99
C LYS A 437 128.40 -98.04 -70.11
N ARG A 438 128.91 -97.41 -71.18
CA ARG A 438 128.71 -95.97 -71.45
C ARG A 438 127.25 -95.64 -71.80
N LEU A 439 126.58 -96.51 -72.55
CA LEU A 439 125.16 -96.37 -72.86
C LEU A 439 124.29 -96.56 -71.62
N LEU A 440 124.59 -97.54 -70.76
CA LEU A 440 123.94 -97.72 -69.47
C LEU A 440 124.08 -96.48 -68.58
N GLY A 441 125.30 -95.96 -68.36
CA GLY A 441 125.50 -94.75 -67.55
C GLY A 441 124.78 -93.51 -68.09
N LYS A 442 124.62 -93.38 -69.43
CA LYS A 442 123.77 -92.35 -70.04
C LYS A 442 122.28 -92.61 -69.86
N LEU A 443 121.85 -93.87 -69.94
CA LEU A 443 120.46 -94.27 -69.76
C LEU A 443 120.01 -94.07 -68.30
N ASP A 444 120.89 -94.36 -67.34
CA ASP A 444 120.59 -94.22 -65.92
C ASP A 444 120.61 -92.76 -65.46
N SER A 445 121.55 -91.92 -65.92
CA SER A 445 121.50 -90.47 -65.68
C SER A 445 120.29 -89.77 -66.35
N LEU A 446 119.80 -90.30 -67.48
CA LEU A 446 118.53 -89.86 -68.08
C LEU A 446 117.29 -90.35 -67.29
N LYS A 447 117.33 -91.53 -66.67
CA LYS A 447 116.29 -91.96 -65.72
C LYS A 447 116.29 -91.07 -64.48
N GLU A 448 117.45 -90.80 -63.87
CA GLU A 448 117.56 -89.98 -62.67
C GLU A 448 117.05 -88.56 -62.90
N SER A 449 117.49 -87.91 -63.98
CA SER A 449 116.98 -86.56 -64.34
C SER A 449 115.47 -86.55 -64.61
N SER A 450 114.94 -87.50 -65.39
CA SER A 450 113.49 -87.59 -65.61
C SER A 450 112.70 -87.94 -64.34
N PHE A 451 113.28 -88.73 -63.43
CA PHE A 451 112.71 -89.03 -62.12
C PHE A 451 112.66 -87.77 -61.25
N HIS A 452 113.75 -87.00 -61.15
CA HIS A 452 113.80 -85.75 -60.39
C HIS A 452 112.85 -84.67 -60.95
N GLU A 453 112.77 -84.51 -62.28
CA GLU A 453 111.79 -83.62 -62.91
C GLU A 453 110.34 -84.06 -62.60
N SER A 454 110.05 -85.36 -62.70
CA SER A 454 108.72 -85.90 -62.38
C SER A 454 108.37 -85.71 -60.90
N ALA A 455 109.32 -85.93 -59.99
CA ALA A 455 109.15 -85.78 -58.55
C ALA A 455 108.94 -84.31 -58.16
N SER A 456 109.70 -83.37 -58.73
CA SER A 456 109.48 -81.93 -58.52
C SER A 456 108.09 -81.51 -59.01
N LYS A 457 107.69 -81.98 -60.20
CA LYS A 457 106.38 -81.65 -60.77
C LYS A 457 105.21 -82.24 -59.99
N ILE A 458 105.37 -83.43 -59.42
CA ILE A 458 104.41 -84.03 -58.46
C ILE A 458 104.36 -83.19 -57.17
N LEU A 459 105.51 -82.81 -56.62
CA LEU A 459 105.60 -82.02 -55.40
C LEU A 459 104.92 -80.64 -55.54
N ASP A 460 105.09 -79.98 -56.69
CA ASP A 460 104.46 -78.68 -56.96
C ASP A 460 102.95 -78.80 -57.19
N LEU A 461 102.50 -79.85 -57.87
CA LEU A 461 101.07 -80.19 -57.97
C LEU A 461 100.46 -80.54 -56.61
N GLU A 462 101.22 -81.17 -55.69
CA GLU A 462 100.75 -81.38 -54.31
C GLU A 462 100.64 -80.08 -53.52
N LYS A 463 101.60 -79.15 -53.65
CA LYS A 463 101.52 -77.82 -53.03
C LYS A 463 100.30 -77.06 -53.54
N GLU A 464 100.06 -77.07 -54.85
CA GLU A 464 98.92 -76.41 -55.47
C GLU A 464 97.59 -77.07 -55.04
N LYS A 465 97.52 -78.41 -55.03
CA LYS A 465 96.38 -79.16 -54.49
C LYS A 465 96.08 -78.79 -53.04
N LYS A 466 97.09 -78.77 -52.15
CA LYS A 466 96.93 -78.36 -50.74
C LYS A 466 96.44 -76.91 -50.62
N ARG A 467 96.96 -76.00 -51.45
CA ARG A 467 96.55 -74.59 -51.49
C ARG A 467 95.11 -74.41 -51.98
N LEU A 468 94.66 -75.21 -52.95
CA LEU A 468 93.29 -75.20 -53.45
C LEU A 468 92.31 -75.81 -52.43
N VAL A 469 92.68 -76.90 -51.76
CA VAL A 469 91.89 -77.49 -50.65
C VAL A 469 91.65 -76.47 -49.54
N LEU A 470 92.71 -75.84 -49.01
CA LEU A 470 92.60 -74.79 -47.99
C LEU A 470 91.72 -73.61 -48.43
N LYS A 471 91.74 -73.27 -49.73
CA LYS A 471 90.89 -72.19 -50.27
C LYS A 471 89.42 -72.63 -50.45
N CYS A 472 89.17 -73.89 -50.77
CA CYS A 472 87.81 -74.45 -50.78
C CYS A 472 87.24 -74.51 -49.36
N GLU A 473 88.01 -74.96 -48.38
CA GLU A 473 87.65 -74.98 -46.95
C GLU A 473 87.30 -73.58 -46.46
N GLN A 474 88.17 -72.59 -46.69
CA GLN A 474 87.91 -71.18 -46.34
C GLN A 474 86.66 -70.60 -47.03
N LEU A 475 86.40 -70.96 -48.29
CA LEU A 475 85.21 -70.50 -49.01
C LEU A 475 83.93 -71.17 -48.49
N GLN A 476 83.99 -72.45 -48.13
CA GLN A 476 82.88 -73.18 -47.52
C GLN A 476 82.54 -72.61 -46.13
N GLU A 477 83.53 -72.44 -45.26
CA GLU A 477 83.38 -71.84 -43.93
C GLU A 477 82.79 -70.42 -44.01
N ASN A 478 83.19 -69.62 -45.02
CA ASN A 478 82.58 -68.32 -45.29
C ASN A 478 81.12 -68.42 -45.76
N CYS A 479 80.79 -69.39 -46.62
CA CYS A 479 79.40 -69.61 -47.07
C CYS A 479 78.51 -70.08 -45.91
N GLU A 480 78.99 -70.98 -45.07
CA GLU A 480 78.29 -71.47 -43.88
C GLU A 480 78.04 -70.31 -42.90
N ARG A 481 79.06 -69.50 -42.59
CA ARG A 481 78.94 -68.29 -41.77
C ARG A 481 77.92 -67.28 -42.33
N LEU A 482 77.95 -66.99 -43.63
CA LEU A 482 77.00 -66.07 -44.26
C LEU A 482 75.58 -66.64 -44.26
N THR A 483 75.42 -67.95 -44.41
CA THR A 483 74.12 -68.63 -44.33
C THR A 483 73.55 -68.55 -42.91
N GLN A 484 74.41 -68.74 -41.90
CA GLN A 484 74.06 -68.62 -40.48
C GLN A 484 73.62 -67.18 -40.15
N GLN A 485 74.40 -66.17 -40.55
CA GLN A 485 74.06 -64.75 -40.38
C GLN A 485 72.75 -64.36 -41.07
N ASN A 486 72.48 -64.87 -42.29
CA ASN A 486 71.20 -64.65 -42.96
C ASN A 486 70.04 -65.29 -42.18
N SER A 487 70.23 -66.49 -41.62
CA SER A 487 69.20 -67.14 -40.79
C SER A 487 68.92 -66.39 -39.48
N GLU A 488 69.95 -65.78 -38.88
CA GLU A 488 69.81 -64.92 -37.70
C GLU A 488 69.04 -63.63 -38.04
N LEU A 489 69.35 -62.99 -39.17
CA LEU A 489 68.62 -61.83 -39.68
C LEU A 489 67.16 -62.15 -40.02
N GLU A 490 66.86 -63.28 -40.67
CA GLU A 490 65.48 -63.73 -40.93
C GLU A 490 64.69 -63.96 -39.63
N ASN A 491 65.33 -64.54 -38.61
CA ASN A 491 64.71 -64.74 -37.30
C ASN A 491 64.49 -63.41 -36.57
N LEU A 492 65.42 -62.46 -36.64
CA LEU A 492 65.24 -61.10 -36.12
C LEU A 492 64.09 -60.37 -36.83
N PHE A 493 63.98 -60.46 -38.16
CA PHE A 493 62.85 -59.90 -38.91
C PHE A 493 61.51 -60.56 -38.55
N LYS A 494 61.46 -61.89 -38.38
CA LYS A 494 60.26 -62.59 -37.89
C LYS A 494 59.86 -62.12 -36.48
N ASN A 495 60.82 -61.96 -35.58
CA ASN A 495 60.58 -61.50 -34.22
C ASN A 495 60.07 -60.05 -34.21
N ALA A 496 60.70 -59.14 -34.96
CA ALA A 496 60.26 -57.75 -35.11
C ALA A 496 58.86 -57.64 -35.76
N LEU A 497 58.50 -58.53 -36.68
CA LEU A 497 57.14 -58.64 -37.24
C LEU A 497 56.12 -59.19 -36.22
N GLN A 498 56.50 -60.13 -35.36
CA GLN A 498 55.64 -60.57 -34.26
C GLN A 498 55.46 -59.48 -33.20
N GLU A 499 56.51 -58.75 -32.84
CA GLU A 499 56.46 -57.62 -31.91
C GLU A 499 55.57 -56.50 -32.44
N ASN A 500 55.74 -56.09 -33.70
CA ASN A 500 54.83 -55.12 -34.34
C ASN A 500 53.36 -55.60 -34.34
N ARG A 501 53.09 -56.89 -34.57
CA ARG A 501 51.72 -57.43 -34.45
C ARG A 501 51.19 -57.40 -33.01
N LYS A 502 52.02 -57.71 -32.00
CA LYS A 502 51.63 -57.59 -30.58
C LYS A 502 51.34 -56.13 -30.21
N ILE A 503 52.20 -55.20 -30.64
CA ILE A 503 52.06 -53.76 -30.40
C ILE A 503 50.80 -53.23 -31.09
N GLN A 504 50.57 -53.57 -32.37
CA GLN A 504 49.36 -53.21 -33.11
C GLN A 504 48.09 -53.73 -32.42
N ASN A 505 48.04 -55.03 -32.10
CA ASN A 505 46.91 -55.62 -31.37
C ASN A 505 46.69 -54.96 -30.00
N GLY A 506 47.77 -54.58 -29.31
CA GLY A 506 47.72 -53.83 -28.05
C GLY A 506 47.17 -52.41 -28.24
N MET A 507 47.57 -51.73 -29.31
CA MET A 507 47.11 -50.38 -29.67
C MET A 507 45.64 -50.38 -30.06
N ASP A 508 45.19 -51.38 -30.83
CA ASP A 508 43.77 -51.58 -31.18
C ASP A 508 42.94 -51.96 -29.94
N SER A 509 43.49 -52.76 -29.02
CA SER A 509 42.83 -53.09 -27.74
C SER A 509 42.72 -51.88 -26.82
N LEU A 510 43.77 -51.06 -26.71
CA LEU A 510 43.76 -49.79 -25.97
C LEU A 510 42.80 -48.79 -26.59
N LYS A 511 42.69 -48.75 -27.92
CA LYS A 511 41.72 -47.93 -28.63
C LYS A 511 40.29 -48.36 -28.32
N ILE A 512 39.97 -49.65 -28.39
CA ILE A 512 38.64 -50.18 -28.00
C ILE A 512 38.32 -49.85 -26.54
N LEU A 513 39.30 -49.94 -25.63
CA LEU A 513 39.14 -49.53 -24.23
C LEU A 513 38.89 -48.02 -24.08
N SER A 514 39.60 -47.18 -24.83
CA SER A 514 39.45 -45.72 -24.79
C SER A 514 38.13 -45.26 -25.41
N ASP A 515 37.73 -45.81 -26.56
CA ASP A 515 36.44 -45.58 -27.21
C ASP A 515 35.29 -45.99 -26.27
N LYS A 516 35.45 -47.12 -25.55
CA LYS A 516 34.48 -47.59 -24.56
C LYS A 516 34.42 -46.69 -23.31
N GLN A 517 35.56 -46.28 -22.74
CA GLN A 517 35.59 -45.30 -21.66
C GLN A 517 34.94 -43.97 -22.07
N SER A 518 35.15 -43.53 -23.31
CA SER A 518 34.51 -42.34 -23.85
C SER A 518 32.98 -42.50 -23.93
N GLN A 519 32.49 -43.65 -24.39
CA GLN A 519 31.07 -44.00 -24.33
C GLN A 519 30.51 -44.06 -22.91
N ASP A 520 31.23 -44.68 -21.96
CA ASP A 520 30.80 -44.80 -20.57
C ASP A 520 30.70 -43.39 -19.93
N ILE A 521 31.72 -42.55 -20.09
CA ILE A 521 31.72 -41.14 -19.65
C ILE A 521 30.59 -40.34 -20.31
N GLN A 522 30.33 -40.55 -21.60
CA GLN A 522 29.24 -39.89 -22.31
C GLN A 522 27.86 -40.36 -21.80
N SER A 523 27.72 -41.62 -21.39
CA SER A 523 26.53 -42.13 -20.69
C SER A 523 26.34 -41.49 -19.31
N GLU A 524 27.43 -41.25 -18.57
CA GLU A 524 27.35 -40.60 -17.26
C GLU A 524 27.04 -39.11 -17.37
N ARG A 525 27.58 -38.41 -18.37
CA ARG A 525 27.18 -37.03 -18.68
C ARG A 525 25.69 -36.92 -18.99
N LEU A 526 25.10 -37.87 -19.71
CA LEU A 526 23.65 -37.90 -19.94
C LEU A 526 22.87 -38.14 -18.63
N LYS A 527 23.29 -39.08 -17.79
CA LYS A 527 22.69 -39.31 -16.46
C LYS A 527 22.77 -38.06 -15.57
N ILE A 528 23.90 -37.34 -15.58
CA ILE A 528 24.09 -36.09 -14.84
C ILE A 528 23.12 -35.02 -15.34
N VAL A 529 23.01 -34.81 -16.65
CA VAL A 529 22.07 -33.84 -17.24
C VAL A 529 20.60 -34.15 -16.91
N ASP A 530 20.23 -35.43 -16.83
CA ASP A 530 18.87 -35.81 -16.41
C ASP A 530 18.68 -35.70 -14.88
N LEU A 531 19.72 -35.93 -14.07
CA LEU A 531 19.69 -35.62 -12.63
C LEU A 531 19.60 -34.11 -12.36
N GLU A 532 20.29 -33.28 -13.13
CA GLU A 532 20.21 -31.81 -13.07
C GLU A 532 18.79 -31.31 -13.36
N LYS A 533 18.14 -31.82 -14.43
CA LYS A 533 16.71 -31.52 -14.71
C LYS A 533 15.79 -31.97 -13.57
N ASN A 534 16.04 -33.15 -12.99
CA ASN A 534 15.25 -33.65 -11.86
C ASN A 534 15.44 -32.78 -10.61
N ILE A 535 16.67 -32.32 -10.33
CA ILE A 535 16.97 -31.37 -9.25
C ILE A 535 16.30 -30.01 -9.52
N GLU A 536 16.32 -29.51 -10.76
CA GLU A 536 15.64 -28.26 -11.15
C GLU A 536 14.12 -28.38 -10.97
N SER A 537 13.52 -29.52 -11.37
CA SER A 537 12.10 -29.81 -11.16
C SER A 537 11.73 -29.93 -9.68
N LEU A 538 12.57 -30.58 -8.87
CA LEU A 538 12.39 -30.67 -7.42
C LEU A 538 12.58 -29.31 -6.73
N SER A 539 13.46 -28.45 -7.25
CA SER A 539 13.65 -27.08 -6.77
C SER A 539 12.41 -26.21 -7.05
N LYS A 540 11.86 -26.31 -8.26
CA LYS A 540 10.60 -25.63 -8.64
C LYS A 540 9.42 -26.14 -7.80
N GLU A 541 9.33 -27.44 -7.55
CA GLU A 541 8.29 -28.00 -6.68
C GLU A 541 8.48 -27.59 -5.21
N LYS A 542 9.73 -27.53 -4.71
CA LYS A 542 10.05 -26.99 -3.38
C LYS A 542 9.62 -25.52 -3.26
N GLN A 543 9.88 -24.70 -4.27
CA GLN A 543 9.41 -23.30 -4.32
C GLN A 543 7.88 -23.21 -4.34
N ARG A 544 7.21 -24.07 -5.10
CA ARG A 544 5.74 -24.16 -5.14
C ARG A 544 5.14 -24.56 -3.79
N VAL A 545 5.72 -25.55 -3.11
CA VAL A 545 5.33 -25.98 -1.77
C VAL A 545 5.61 -24.89 -0.73
N GLN A 546 6.76 -24.21 -0.81
CA GLN A 546 7.08 -23.07 0.08
C GLN A 546 6.04 -21.95 -0.07
N ALA A 547 5.72 -21.55 -1.30
CA ALA A 547 4.70 -20.53 -1.57
C ALA A 547 3.31 -20.96 -1.05
N LEU A 548 2.94 -22.23 -1.18
CA LEU A 548 1.70 -22.76 -0.60
C LEU A 548 1.73 -22.73 0.94
N CYS A 549 2.84 -23.11 1.58
CA CYS A 549 3.00 -23.02 3.03
C CYS A 549 2.88 -21.57 3.52
N ASP A 550 3.45 -20.60 2.81
CA ASP A 550 3.37 -19.18 3.19
C ASP A 550 1.99 -18.57 2.92
N VAL A 551 1.23 -19.07 1.95
CA VAL A 551 -0.20 -18.74 1.77
C VAL A 551 -1.06 -19.38 2.87
N VAL A 552 -0.79 -20.63 3.25
CA VAL A 552 -1.48 -21.31 4.36
C VAL A 552 -1.21 -20.62 5.69
N LYS A 553 0.02 -20.17 5.95
CA LYS A 553 0.36 -19.35 7.14
C LYS A 553 -0.45 -18.07 7.19
N ARG A 554 -0.41 -17.23 6.15
CA ARG A 554 -1.21 -15.98 6.11
C ARG A 554 -2.69 -16.25 6.36
N ARG A 555 -3.24 -17.33 5.77
CA ARG A 555 -4.64 -17.71 5.97
C ARG A 555 -4.92 -18.22 7.40
N ALA A 556 -3.94 -18.79 8.09
CA ALA A 556 -4.03 -19.08 9.53
C ALA A 556 -3.94 -17.79 10.35
N ASP A 557 -2.95 -16.93 10.10
CA ASP A 557 -2.78 -15.63 10.77
C ASP A 557 -4.05 -14.76 10.66
N ASP A 558 -4.70 -14.75 9.49
CA ASP A 558 -5.93 -14.00 9.24
C ASP A 558 -7.15 -14.67 9.89
N ALA A 559 -7.19 -16.00 9.99
CA ALA A 559 -8.23 -16.72 10.74
C ALA A 559 -8.06 -16.54 12.26
N GLU A 560 -6.83 -16.45 12.77
CA GLU A 560 -6.54 -16.14 14.17
C GLU A 560 -6.93 -14.70 14.51
N LYS A 561 -6.64 -13.72 13.64
CA LYS A 561 -7.15 -12.33 13.79
C LYS A 561 -8.67 -12.29 13.80
N TYR A 562 -9.33 -13.01 12.90
CA TYR A 562 -10.80 -13.07 12.86
C TYR A 562 -11.38 -13.71 14.13
N LEU A 563 -10.80 -14.83 14.61
CA LEU A 563 -11.18 -15.44 15.89
C LEU A 563 -10.93 -14.51 17.09
N HIS A 564 -9.86 -13.70 17.05
CA HIS A 564 -9.57 -12.71 18.08
C HIS A 564 -10.66 -11.62 18.11
N GLN A 565 -10.97 -11.03 16.95
CA GLN A 565 -12.03 -10.02 16.79
C GLN A 565 -13.40 -10.57 17.24
N MET A 566 -13.77 -11.78 16.80
CA MET A 566 -14.99 -12.44 17.25
C MET A 566 -14.98 -12.74 18.77
N SER A 567 -13.82 -13.02 19.37
CA SER A 567 -13.68 -13.19 20.82
C SER A 567 -13.81 -11.87 21.59
N GLU A 568 -13.33 -10.75 21.04
CA GLU A 568 -13.53 -9.42 21.61
C GLU A 568 -14.98 -8.95 21.48
N GLU A 569 -15.63 -9.19 20.34
CA GLU A 569 -17.06 -8.93 20.16
C GLU A 569 -17.91 -9.78 21.10
N LEU A 570 -17.61 -11.08 21.26
CA LEU A 570 -18.31 -11.95 22.21
C LEU A 570 -18.13 -11.47 23.66
N LYS A 571 -16.94 -10.99 24.06
CA LYS A 571 -16.74 -10.38 25.40
C LYS A 571 -17.53 -9.08 25.56
N ARG A 572 -17.59 -8.25 24.52
CA ARG A 572 -18.36 -7.00 24.53
C ARG A 572 -19.86 -7.29 24.67
N LEU A 573 -20.38 -8.21 23.86
CA LEU A 573 -21.77 -8.68 23.93
C LEU A 573 -22.09 -9.37 25.25
N GLN A 574 -21.15 -10.11 25.84
CA GLN A 574 -21.32 -10.69 27.18
C GLN A 574 -21.43 -9.59 28.25
N GLY A 575 -20.57 -8.57 28.21
CA GLY A 575 -20.69 -7.40 29.10
C GLY A 575 -21.99 -6.60 28.86
N GLU A 576 -22.45 -6.48 27.61
CA GLU A 576 -23.76 -5.90 27.29
C GLU A 576 -24.92 -6.74 27.87
N ILE A 577 -24.81 -8.08 27.87
CA ILE A 577 -25.79 -8.99 28.49
C ILE A 577 -25.77 -8.86 30.02
N GLU A 578 -24.59 -8.81 30.65
CA GLU A 578 -24.41 -8.64 32.10
C GLU A 578 -24.99 -7.29 32.55
N ASN A 579 -24.69 -6.19 31.84
CA ASN A 579 -25.31 -4.88 32.08
C ASN A 579 -26.84 -4.91 31.93
N ASN A 580 -27.37 -5.60 30.91
CA ASN A 580 -28.82 -5.74 30.74
C ASN A 580 -29.46 -6.60 31.85
N GLN A 581 -28.74 -7.57 32.43
CA GLN A 581 -29.22 -8.33 33.59
C GLN A 581 -29.24 -7.47 34.86
N GLU A 582 -28.23 -6.64 35.11
CA GLU A 582 -28.25 -5.67 36.21
C GLU A 582 -29.42 -4.68 36.06
N VAL A 583 -29.61 -4.10 34.87
CA VAL A 583 -30.74 -3.18 34.59
C VAL A 583 -32.08 -3.90 34.72
N GLN A 584 -32.20 -5.17 34.30
CA GLN A 584 -33.42 -5.95 34.50
C GLN A 584 -33.67 -6.26 36.00
N GLN A 585 -32.61 -6.49 36.79
CA GLN A 585 -32.74 -6.68 38.23
C GLN A 585 -33.17 -5.38 38.93
N GLN A 586 -32.52 -4.25 38.63
CA GLN A 586 -32.94 -2.93 39.12
C GLN A 586 -34.39 -2.61 38.72
N GLY A 587 -34.80 -2.99 37.51
CA GLY A 587 -36.19 -2.86 37.05
C GLY A 587 -37.18 -3.69 37.88
N LYS A 588 -36.82 -4.93 38.26
CA LYS A 588 -37.63 -5.76 39.17
C LYS A 588 -37.67 -5.18 40.59
N GLU A 589 -36.53 -4.73 41.12
CA GLU A 589 -36.45 -4.12 42.45
C GLU A 589 -37.29 -2.83 42.53
N LEU A 590 -37.29 -2.01 41.48
CA LEU A 590 -38.17 -0.84 41.35
C LEU A 590 -39.64 -1.22 41.17
N GLN A 591 -39.94 -2.32 40.48
CA GLN A 591 -41.30 -2.83 40.33
C GLN A 591 -41.86 -3.36 41.67
N ASP A 592 -41.08 -4.12 42.43
CA ASP A 592 -41.46 -4.59 43.76
C ASP A 592 -41.61 -3.43 44.75
N GLN A 593 -40.74 -2.41 44.66
CA GLN A 593 -40.90 -1.15 45.40
C GLN A 593 -42.20 -0.43 45.03
N LEU A 594 -42.53 -0.29 43.73
CA LEU A 594 -43.80 0.30 43.28
C LEU A 594 -45.00 -0.49 43.82
N VAL A 595 -45.02 -1.81 43.74
CA VAL A 595 -46.09 -2.65 44.29
C VAL A 595 -46.22 -2.49 45.81
N SER A 596 -45.11 -2.31 46.53
CA SER A 596 -45.15 -2.01 47.97
C SER A 596 -45.74 -0.61 48.26
N LEU A 597 -45.36 0.41 47.48
CA LEU A 597 -45.86 1.77 47.61
C LEU A 597 -47.34 1.90 47.19
N GLU A 598 -47.79 1.16 46.19
CA GLU A 598 -49.21 1.06 45.80
C GLU A 598 -50.05 0.41 46.89
N LYS A 599 -49.52 -0.65 47.52
CA LYS A 599 -50.16 -1.33 48.66
C LYS A 599 -50.27 -0.41 49.88
N ASP A 600 -49.20 0.32 50.20
CA ASP A 600 -49.18 1.26 51.32
C ASP A 600 -50.04 2.50 51.05
N ASN A 601 -50.03 3.03 49.82
CA ASN A 601 -50.97 4.06 49.36
C ASN A 601 -52.42 3.57 49.46
N GLY A 602 -52.72 2.32 49.05
CA GLY A 602 -54.01 1.69 49.25
C GLY A 602 -54.40 1.50 50.72
N GLY A 603 -53.42 1.32 51.62
CA GLY A 603 -53.61 1.35 53.07
C GLY A 603 -53.95 2.76 53.58
N LEU A 604 -53.17 3.76 53.18
CA LEU A 604 -53.36 5.17 53.52
C LEU A 604 -54.69 5.71 52.97
N GLN A 605 -55.13 5.30 51.78
CA GLN A 605 -56.44 5.67 51.24
C GLN A 605 -57.60 5.08 52.05
N LYS A 606 -57.48 3.83 52.52
CA LYS A 606 -58.46 3.23 53.46
C LYS A 606 -58.48 3.96 54.79
N GLU A 607 -57.32 4.37 55.30
CA GLU A 607 -57.21 5.15 56.53
C GLU A 607 -57.78 6.57 56.36
N VAL A 608 -57.52 7.25 55.24
CA VAL A 608 -58.15 8.54 54.89
C VAL A 608 -59.67 8.39 54.74
N ALA A 609 -60.18 7.29 54.16
CA ALA A 609 -61.61 7.01 54.11
C ALA A 609 -62.21 6.78 55.51
N ARG A 610 -61.52 6.02 56.38
CA ARG A 610 -61.89 5.80 57.78
C ARG A 610 -61.94 7.12 58.57
N LEU A 611 -60.92 7.96 58.40
CA LEU A 611 -60.84 9.28 59.03
C LEU A 611 -61.90 10.24 58.49
N ARG A 612 -62.19 10.25 57.18
CA ARG A 612 -63.29 11.03 56.60
C ARG A 612 -64.64 10.62 57.19
N HIS A 613 -64.94 9.33 57.30
CA HIS A 613 -66.18 8.86 57.91
C HIS A 613 -66.25 9.18 59.42
N GLN A 614 -65.11 9.17 60.13
CA GLN A 614 -65.02 9.67 61.51
C GLN A 614 -65.22 11.18 61.61
N LEU A 615 -64.81 11.96 60.60
CA LEU A 615 -65.02 13.40 60.53
C LEU A 615 -66.50 13.71 60.25
N GLU A 616 -67.09 13.08 59.23
CA GLU A 616 -68.52 13.14 58.88
C GLU A 616 -69.43 12.78 60.06
N THR A 617 -69.14 11.67 60.77
CA THR A 617 -69.92 11.29 61.97
C THR A 617 -69.70 12.24 63.16
N LYS A 618 -68.62 13.02 63.17
CA LYS A 618 -68.41 14.12 64.14
C LYS A 618 -69.10 15.42 63.69
N GLU A 619 -69.17 15.71 62.40
CA GLU A 619 -69.95 16.82 61.84
C GLU A 619 -71.45 16.61 62.10
N ILE A 620 -71.98 15.42 61.81
CA ILE A 620 -73.38 15.05 62.12
C ILE A 620 -73.68 15.13 63.63
N ALA A 621 -72.69 14.87 64.49
CA ALA A 621 -72.83 15.06 65.94
C ALA A 621 -72.75 16.55 66.35
N LEU A 622 -71.89 17.33 65.69
CA LEU A 622 -71.77 18.78 65.89
C LEU A 622 -73.07 19.48 65.47
N ASP A 623 -73.63 19.14 64.31
CA ASP A 623 -74.89 19.69 63.81
C ASP A 623 -76.07 19.36 64.73
N LYS A 624 -76.12 18.16 65.30
CA LYS A 624 -77.10 17.81 66.35
C LYS A 624 -76.93 18.70 67.58
N HIS A 625 -75.70 18.90 68.07
CA HIS A 625 -75.44 19.80 69.19
C HIS A 625 -75.70 21.27 68.85
N LEU A 626 -75.47 21.71 67.62
CA LEU A 626 -75.83 23.05 67.14
C LEU A 626 -77.36 23.21 67.08
N GLN A 627 -78.10 22.21 66.62
CA GLN A 627 -79.56 22.22 66.61
C GLN A 627 -80.15 22.19 68.04
N GLU A 628 -79.56 21.41 68.95
CA GLU A 628 -79.87 21.44 70.38
C GLU A 628 -79.60 22.83 70.99
N LYS A 629 -78.49 23.48 70.62
CA LYS A 629 -78.16 24.83 71.08
C LYS A 629 -79.06 25.91 70.47
N GLU A 630 -79.44 25.79 69.20
CA GLU A 630 -80.40 26.69 68.56
C GLU A 630 -81.79 26.54 69.19
N ASN A 631 -82.20 25.31 69.54
CA ASN A 631 -83.44 25.06 70.27
C ASN A 631 -83.39 25.63 71.70
N GLN A 632 -82.27 25.48 72.41
CA GLN A 632 -82.05 26.13 73.71
C GLN A 632 -82.03 27.66 73.61
N LEU A 633 -81.50 28.24 72.52
CA LEU A 633 -81.56 29.68 72.26
C LEU A 633 -82.99 30.15 71.99
N LYS A 634 -83.79 29.39 71.21
CA LYS A 634 -85.22 29.65 70.99
C LYS A 634 -86.03 29.55 72.29
N GLU A 635 -85.71 28.58 73.15
CA GLU A 635 -86.31 28.47 74.49
C GLU A 635 -85.92 29.65 75.39
N ILE A 636 -84.64 30.03 75.42
CA ILE A 636 -84.15 31.23 76.13
C ILE A 636 -84.82 32.51 75.58
N GLU A 637 -85.09 32.58 74.28
CA GLU A 637 -85.76 33.72 73.66
C GLU A 637 -87.27 33.74 73.96
N GLN A 638 -87.93 32.59 73.97
CA GLN A 638 -89.31 32.46 74.48
C GLN A 638 -89.39 32.85 75.96
N LEU A 639 -88.43 32.43 76.79
CA LEU A 639 -88.32 32.83 78.20
C LEU A 639 -88.00 34.32 78.35
N ARG A 640 -87.16 34.91 77.50
CA ARG A 640 -86.93 36.37 77.45
C ARG A 640 -88.18 37.13 77.05
N ASN A 641 -88.94 36.63 76.08
CA ASN A 641 -90.22 37.21 75.67
C ASN A 641 -91.29 37.04 76.76
N GLY A 642 -91.28 35.92 77.50
CA GLY A 642 -92.06 35.72 78.71
C GLY A 642 -91.68 36.71 79.82
N VAL A 643 -90.39 36.91 80.07
CA VAL A 643 -89.88 37.94 81.00
C VAL A 643 -90.20 39.35 80.50
N SER A 644 -90.22 39.60 79.19
CA SER A 644 -90.64 40.89 78.61
C SER A 644 -92.14 41.11 78.75
N ALA A 645 -92.97 40.08 78.61
CA ALA A 645 -94.40 40.13 78.85
C ALA A 645 -94.72 40.30 80.34
N LEU A 646 -93.99 39.63 81.22
CA LEU A 646 -94.04 39.83 82.67
C LEU A 646 -93.54 41.22 83.06
N LYS A 647 -92.50 41.76 82.42
CA LYS A 647 -92.08 43.16 82.58
C LYS A 647 -93.16 44.12 82.11
N ALA A 648 -93.79 43.90 80.95
CA ALA A 648 -94.91 44.73 80.50
C ALA A 648 -96.17 44.59 81.39
N GLN A 649 -96.35 43.45 82.07
CA GLN A 649 -97.35 43.28 83.13
C GLN A 649 -96.93 43.97 84.44
N LEU A 650 -95.64 44.03 84.74
CA LEU A 650 -95.08 44.71 85.90
C LEU A 650 -95.04 46.22 85.70
N GLU A 651 -94.81 46.71 84.47
CA GLU A 651 -94.99 48.08 84.02
C GLU A 651 -96.47 48.45 84.03
N LYS A 652 -97.38 47.54 83.68
CA LYS A 652 -98.83 47.75 83.88
C LYS A 652 -99.24 47.71 85.35
N LEU A 653 -98.59 46.91 86.19
CA LEU A 653 -98.76 46.97 87.64
C LEU A 653 -98.16 48.26 88.19
N GLN A 654 -97.06 48.77 87.64
CA GLN A 654 -96.52 50.10 87.96
C GLN A 654 -97.37 51.22 87.37
N GLU A 655 -98.11 51.02 86.29
CA GLU A 655 -99.18 51.91 85.85
C GLU A 655 -100.39 51.81 86.77
N PHE A 656 -100.68 50.66 87.39
CA PHE A 656 -101.74 50.51 88.38
C PHE A 656 -101.32 51.00 89.78
N GLU A 657 -100.03 50.96 90.12
CA GLU A 657 -99.43 51.58 91.30
C GLU A 657 -99.24 53.08 91.08
N GLN A 658 -98.91 53.52 89.86
CA GLN A 658 -98.97 54.93 89.47
C GLN A 658 -100.41 55.39 89.49
N LYS A 659 -101.37 54.68 88.91
CA LYS A 659 -102.80 55.01 89.03
C LYS A 659 -103.31 54.87 90.46
N ALA A 660 -102.71 54.03 91.31
CA ALA A 660 -103.04 53.97 92.73
C ALA A 660 -102.38 55.10 93.52
N THR A 661 -101.18 55.58 93.15
CA THR A 661 -100.53 56.76 93.73
C THR A 661 -101.06 58.06 93.14
N GLU A 662 -101.68 58.02 91.96
CA GLU A 662 -102.54 59.05 91.36
C GLU A 662 -103.92 59.00 91.98
N LEU A 663 -104.47 57.84 92.35
CA LEU A 663 -105.71 57.75 93.14
C LEU A 663 -105.47 58.07 94.62
N ILE A 664 -104.25 57.90 95.14
CA ILE A 664 -103.83 58.36 96.47
C ILE A 664 -103.42 59.83 96.40
N SER A 665 -102.87 60.34 95.30
CA SER A 665 -102.65 61.78 95.10
C SER A 665 -103.92 62.50 94.67
N GLN A 666 -104.91 61.82 94.07
CA GLN A 666 -106.28 62.30 93.91
C GLN A 666 -107.05 62.13 95.21
N ALA A 667 -106.79 61.13 96.05
CA ALA A 667 -107.31 61.10 97.41
C ALA A 667 -106.63 62.15 98.29
N SER A 668 -105.37 62.51 98.02
CA SER A 668 -104.64 63.58 98.71
C SER A 668 -104.99 64.95 98.15
N VAL A 669 -105.28 65.08 96.85
CA VAL A 669 -105.87 66.26 96.21
C VAL A 669 -107.35 66.33 96.54
N HIS A 670 -108.03 65.24 96.87
CA HIS A 670 -109.37 65.24 97.47
C HIS A 670 -109.30 65.49 98.96
N GLN A 671 -108.22 65.17 99.67
CA GLN A 671 -108.01 65.58 101.06
C GLN A 671 -107.55 67.05 101.12
N GLU A 672 -106.82 67.52 100.12
CA GLU A 672 -106.45 68.92 99.89
C GLU A 672 -107.58 69.72 99.25
N THR A 673 -108.54 69.12 98.53
CA THR A 673 -109.83 69.73 98.16
C THR A 673 -110.94 69.37 99.14
N ILE A 674 -110.69 68.61 100.19
CA ILE A 674 -111.56 68.55 101.39
C ILE A 674 -111.01 69.50 102.44
N THR A 675 -109.72 69.87 102.44
CA THR A 675 -109.20 70.95 103.30
C THR A 675 -109.13 72.30 102.60
N ALA A 676 -109.01 72.35 101.28
CA ALA A 676 -109.27 73.54 100.45
C ALA A 676 -110.72 73.63 100.01
N LEU A 677 -111.49 72.54 99.87
CA LEU A 677 -112.96 72.57 99.74
C LEU A 677 -113.74 72.17 101.00
N GLN A 678 -113.08 72.29 102.16
CA GLN A 678 -113.62 72.85 103.40
C GLN A 678 -112.91 74.19 103.77
N LYS A 679 -112.07 74.78 102.91
CA LYS A 679 -112.10 76.24 102.72
C LYS A 679 -113.19 76.62 101.72
N ASP A 680 -113.63 75.66 100.90
CA ASP A 680 -114.57 75.81 99.80
C ASP A 680 -115.98 75.11 99.98
N LEU A 681 -116.28 74.28 100.98
CA LEU A 681 -117.67 74.29 101.54
C LEU A 681 -117.88 75.52 102.44
N ILE A 682 -116.79 76.24 102.56
CA ILE A 682 -116.66 77.61 102.97
C ILE A 682 -116.50 78.51 101.65
N ASN A 683 -116.55 77.91 100.36
CA ASN A 683 -116.35 78.20 98.79
C ASN A 683 -116.87 77.08 97.44
N GLU A 684 -116.34 75.87 96.61
CA GLU A 684 -116.72 74.64 95.38
C GLU A 684 -116.38 72.86 94.96
N LYS A 685 -116.39 71.92 93.70
CA LYS A 685 -116.51 70.20 93.17
C LYS A 685 -115.86 69.08 91.82
N VAL A 686 -116.10 67.62 91.34
CA VAL A 686 -115.47 66.38 90.20
C VAL A 686 -115.99 64.76 89.42
N CYS A 687 -115.38 63.70 88.47
CA CYS A 687 -115.80 62.20 87.59
C CYS A 687 -114.98 60.82 86.62
N ASN A 688 -115.41 59.52 85.89
CA ASN A 688 -114.73 58.15 84.95
C ASN A 688 -115.41 56.73 83.96
N GLU A 689 -115.18 55.42 83.15
CA GLU A 689 -114.33 54.09 82.33
C GLU A 689 -114.83 52.67 81.21
N LYS A 690 -114.16 51.47 80.45
CA LYS A 690 -114.53 49.89 79.67
C LYS A 690 -113.88 48.76 78.33
N PHE A 691 -114.00 47.26 77.91
CA PHE A 691 -113.81 46.15 76.52
C PHE A 691 -113.56 44.33 76.15
N LYS A 692 -113.48 43.39 74.91
CA LYS A 692 -113.31 41.65 74.46
C LYS A 692 -113.15 40.59 72.93
N ALA A 693 -112.80 39.12 72.57
CA ALA A 693 -112.71 38.01 71.18
C ALA A 693 -112.44 36.18 70.82
N ASN A 694 -112.41 35.23 69.60
CA ASN A 694 -112.07 33.52 69.16
C ASN A 694 -112.11 32.40 67.65
N LEU A 695 -111.63 30.99 67.24
CA LEU A 695 -111.76 29.78 65.92
C LEU A 695 -111.14 28.07 65.47
N ASP A 696 -111.30 27.05 64.31
CA ASP A 696 -110.90 25.37 63.84
C ASP A 696 -110.89 24.27 62.32
N LYS A 697 -110.41 22.84 61.90
CA LYS A 697 -110.62 21.55 60.64
C LYS A 697 -109.80 19.95 60.11
N LEU A 698 -110.04 18.85 59.03
CA LEU A 698 -109.43 17.24 58.53
C LEU A 698 -109.61 16.04 57.09
N GLY A 699 -109.02 14.68 56.62
CA GLY A 699 -109.16 13.45 55.32
C GLY A 699 -108.45 11.79 54.84
N LEU A 700 -108.63 10.74 53.69
CA LEU A 700 -108.05 9.13 53.19
C LEU A 700 -108.16 7.96 51.73
N THR A 701 -107.59 6.56 51.32
CA THR A 701 -107.64 5.37 49.98
C THR A 701 -107.03 3.63 49.75
N LEU A 702 -106.80 2.39 48.81
CA LEU A 702 -106.85 1.38 47.35
C LEU A 702 -106.47 -0.42 46.96
N ASP A 703 -106.25 -1.30 45.70
CA ASP A 703 -106.36 -2.97 45.07
C ASP A 703 -105.45 -4.19 43.97
N VAL A 704 -105.71 -5.58 43.32
CA VAL A 704 -104.88 -6.90 42.43
C VAL A 704 -105.29 -8.37 41.36
N LEU A 705 -104.53 -9.51 40.60
CA LEU A 705 -104.80 -10.94 39.55
C LEU A 705 -103.84 -12.31 38.72
N ASP A 706 -104.16 -13.65 37.99
CA ASP A 706 -103.51 -14.94 36.96
C ASP A 706 -104.44 -16.10 36.11
N ASN A 707 -104.10 -16.98 35.02
CA ASN A 707 -104.98 -17.96 34.14
C ASN A 707 -104.42 -19.15 33.16
N ASP A 708 -105.08 -20.25 32.64
CA ASP A 708 -106.24 -21.15 33.02
C ASP A 708 -106.50 -22.50 32.21
N VAL A 709 -106.65 -23.64 32.92
CA VAL A 709 -107.77 -24.66 32.97
C VAL A 709 -108.45 -25.39 31.75
N ASN A 710 -108.70 -26.71 31.94
CA ASN A 710 -109.71 -27.64 31.36
C ASN A 710 -109.84 -27.92 29.84
N SER A 711 -108.90 -28.71 29.30
CA SER A 711 -109.16 -29.81 28.33
C SER A 711 -107.88 -30.65 28.14
N ILE A 712 -107.86 -31.98 28.11
CA ILE A 712 -108.92 -32.99 28.13
C ILE A 712 -108.56 -34.09 29.15
N VAL A 713 -109.38 -34.24 30.20
CA VAL A 713 -109.66 -35.58 30.73
C VAL A 713 -110.90 -36.07 29.99
N GLU A 714 -110.95 -37.37 29.69
CA GLU A 714 -111.97 -38.05 28.87
C GLU A 714 -111.86 -37.93 27.34
N GLN A 715 -111.43 -39.06 26.76
CA GLN A 715 -112.03 -39.72 25.59
C GLN A 715 -111.57 -39.37 24.15
N MET A 716 -111.37 -40.48 23.42
CA MET A 716 -111.41 -40.66 21.96
C MET A 716 -110.12 -40.41 21.15
N LEU A 717 -109.72 -41.30 20.21
CA LEU A 717 -110.18 -42.67 19.95
C LEU A 717 -109.08 -43.51 19.24
N GLN A 718 -109.37 -44.80 19.13
CA GLN A 718 -108.61 -45.92 18.55
C GLN A 718 -107.76 -45.67 17.27
N ASN A 719 -106.55 -46.26 17.30
CA ASN A 719 -105.86 -47.01 16.22
C ASN A 719 -104.92 -46.28 15.21
N VAL A 720 -103.83 -47.01 14.87
CA VAL A 720 -102.82 -46.83 13.79
C VAL A 720 -101.73 -45.74 13.92
N ASP A 721 -100.48 -46.22 13.76
CA ASP A 721 -99.20 -45.60 13.39
C ASP A 721 -98.35 -44.67 14.30
N VAL A 722 -97.29 -45.31 14.84
CA VAL A 722 -95.87 -44.89 14.91
C VAL A 722 -95.36 -44.11 16.14
N SER A 723 -94.81 -44.91 17.07
CA SER A 723 -93.55 -44.72 17.81
C SER A 723 -93.33 -43.54 18.77
N LYS A 724 -93.46 -43.83 20.09
CA LYS A 724 -92.42 -43.50 21.10
C LYS A 724 -92.66 -44.16 22.47
N CYS A 725 -91.55 -44.40 23.18
CA CYS A 725 -91.44 -44.59 24.65
C CYS A 725 -92.12 -45.83 25.28
N LEU A 726 -91.68 -46.41 26.42
CA LEU A 726 -90.44 -46.48 27.22
C LEU A 726 -90.69 -47.63 28.25
N GLN A 727 -89.77 -48.28 28.96
CA GLN A 727 -88.36 -48.68 28.80
C GLN A 727 -88.01 -49.53 30.04
N GLN A 728 -87.21 -50.60 29.93
CA GLN A 728 -86.75 -51.34 31.11
C GLN A 728 -85.34 -51.97 30.98
N PHE A 729 -84.53 -51.70 32.02
CA PHE A 729 -83.56 -52.58 32.73
C PHE A 729 -82.06 -52.74 32.31
N PHE A 730 -81.24 -52.70 33.40
CA PHE A 730 -79.91 -53.28 33.69
C PHE A 730 -78.57 -52.71 33.13
N ASN A 731 -77.78 -52.15 34.07
CA ASN A 731 -76.41 -52.56 34.54
C ASN A 731 -75.30 -52.95 33.52
N PRO A 732 -74.03 -52.52 33.77
CA PRO A 732 -73.20 -53.26 34.74
C PRO A 732 -72.22 -52.47 35.66
N VAL A 733 -72.01 -53.07 36.85
CA VAL A 733 -70.84 -53.17 37.76
C VAL A 733 -69.71 -52.10 37.75
N ASN A 734 -69.31 -51.69 38.97
CA ASN A 734 -68.27 -50.70 39.28
C ASN A 734 -66.89 -51.33 39.66
N VAL A 735 -65.84 -50.50 39.77
CA VAL A 735 -64.40 -50.86 39.84
C VAL A 735 -63.75 -50.55 41.22
N GLN A 736 -62.56 -51.12 41.48
CA GLN A 736 -61.62 -50.98 42.62
C GLN A 736 -62.06 -50.10 43.83
N SER A 737 -62.22 -50.60 45.07
CA SER A 737 -61.24 -51.28 45.96
C SER A 737 -60.00 -50.45 46.32
N ASN A 738 -59.87 -50.02 47.57
CA ASN A 738 -58.72 -49.28 48.11
C ASN A 738 -58.62 -49.47 49.65
N CYS A 739 -57.47 -49.13 50.26
CA CYS A 739 -57.05 -49.47 51.64
C CYS A 739 -56.77 -50.99 51.85
N ASP A 740 -55.77 -51.44 52.63
CA ASP A 740 -54.89 -50.78 53.62
C ASP A 740 -53.43 -51.33 53.60
N THR A 741 -52.54 -50.66 54.38
CA THR A 741 -51.31 -51.21 55.03
C THR A 741 -49.93 -51.02 54.36
N CYS A 742 -49.24 -49.97 54.83
CA CYS A 742 -47.84 -49.88 55.29
C CYS A 742 -46.69 -50.68 54.63
N HIS A 743 -45.64 -49.97 54.22
CA HIS A 743 -44.28 -50.51 54.01
C HIS A 743 -43.44 -50.58 55.31
N LEU A 744 -42.46 -51.49 55.32
CA LEU A 744 -41.33 -51.65 56.25
C LEU A 744 -40.09 -51.99 55.36
N GLN A 745 -38.91 -51.36 55.52
CA GLN A 745 -37.76 -51.75 56.39
C GLN A 745 -37.22 -53.18 56.14
N ASP A 746 -35.92 -53.51 56.00
CA ASP A 746 -34.60 -52.81 55.89
C ASP A 746 -33.66 -53.70 54.96
N GLY A 747 -32.31 -53.73 54.97
CA GLY A 747 -31.44 -54.46 53.94
C GLY A 747 -30.80 -55.88 54.25
N ASP A 748 -30.45 -56.79 53.25
CA ASP A 748 -29.30 -57.85 53.18
C ASP A 748 -29.20 -59.72 53.22
N SER A 749 -30.02 -61.08 53.02
CA SER A 749 -29.86 -62.90 52.69
C SER A 749 -30.74 -64.63 52.87
N ASP A 750 -30.72 -66.11 52.26
CA ASP A 750 -31.10 -67.91 52.57
C ASP A 750 -31.81 -69.55 51.79
N SER A 751 -31.74 -71.13 51.93
CA SER A 751 -32.57 -72.72 51.46
C SER A 751 -32.33 -74.64 51.34
N LEU A 752 -33.17 -76.00 51.29
CA LEU A 752 -33.07 -77.81 50.93
C LEU A 752 -34.14 -79.41 51.05
N LYS A 753 -34.35 -80.99 50.86
CA LYS A 753 -34.12 -82.74 50.34
C LYS A 753 -35.12 -84.40 50.16
N GLN A 754 -34.90 -85.98 50.11
CA GLN A 754 -35.68 -87.57 49.60
C GLN A 754 -35.64 -89.49 49.93
N ALA A 755 -36.27 -90.85 49.36
CA ALA A 755 -36.53 -92.66 49.66
C ALA A 755 -36.71 -94.31 48.69
N GLU A 756 -37.09 -95.87 48.61
CA GLU A 756 -37.73 -97.54 49.05
C GLU A 756 -37.68 -99.36 48.39
N GLU A 757 -38.32 -100.80 48.65
CA GLU A 757 -38.24 -102.59 48.17
C GLU A 757 -39.25 -104.24 48.21
N VAL A 758 -39.07 -105.80 47.92
CA VAL A 758 -39.96 -107.40 47.70
C VAL A 758 -39.73 -109.31 47.73
N ALA A 759 -40.54 -110.64 47.46
CA ALA A 759 -40.40 -112.47 47.50
C ALA A 759 -41.34 -114.08 47.01
N LYS A 760 -41.16 -115.65 47.06
CA LYS A 760 -42.01 -117.22 46.64
C LYS A 760 -41.84 -119.11 46.82
N SER A 761 -42.54 -120.44 46.33
CA SER A 761 -42.50 -122.27 46.51
C SER A 761 -43.36 -123.84 45.86
N ILE A 762 -43.33 -125.40 46.09
CA ILE A 762 -43.91 -126.99 45.40
C ILE A 762 -44.31 -128.80 45.88
N SER A 763 -44.48 -130.21 45.19
CA SER A 763 -45.17 -131.88 45.45
C SER A 763 -44.92 -133.71 44.98
N LYS A 764 -45.75 -135.04 44.95
CA LYS A 764 -45.62 -136.86 44.93
C LYS A 764 -46.55 -138.43 44.43
N GLU A 765 -46.31 -139.98 44.36
CA GLU A 765 -47.21 -141.56 44.12
C GLU A 765 -46.91 -143.43 44.07
N TRP A 766 -47.73 -144.76 43.80
CA TRP A 766 -47.67 -146.55 43.99
C TRP A 766 -48.36 -148.13 43.20
N SER A 767 -48.36 -149.68 43.47
CA SER A 767 -48.88 -151.26 42.78
C SER A 767 -48.99 -153.08 43.25
N GLU A 768 -49.56 -154.43 42.68
CA GLU A 768 -49.68 -156.21 43.03
C GLU A 768 -50.30 -157.83 42.26
N GLN A 769 -50.28 -159.37 42.54
CA GLN A 769 -50.95 -160.94 41.94
C GLN A 769 -51.11 -162.78 42.39
N CYS A 770 -51.16 -164.20 41.72
CA CYS A 770 -51.04 -165.96 42.12
C CYS A 770 -51.38 -167.69 41.43
N ASP A 771 -50.66 -169.05 41.38
CA ASP A 771 -50.45 -170.65 40.70
C ASP A 771 -50.02 -171.12 39.22
N LYS A 772 -50.93 -171.50 38.30
CA LYS A 772 -50.66 -171.17 36.87
C LYS A 772 -50.35 -169.67 36.83
N LEU A 773 -51.03 -168.92 37.70
CA LEU A 773 -50.62 -167.59 38.11
C LEU A 773 -49.53 -167.54 39.20
N TYR A 774 -48.71 -168.54 39.51
CA TYR A 774 -47.46 -168.45 40.32
C TYR A 774 -46.36 -168.35 39.26
N ALA A 775 -46.50 -169.08 38.15
CA ALA A 775 -45.87 -168.68 36.90
C ALA A 775 -46.36 -167.28 36.46
N ASP A 776 -47.67 -167.00 36.39
CA ASP A 776 -48.13 -165.64 36.06
C ASP A 776 -47.88 -164.62 37.20
N ILE A 777 -47.75 -164.99 38.49
CA ILE A 777 -47.32 -164.05 39.55
C ILE A 777 -45.86 -163.72 39.36
N ALA A 778 -45.02 -164.70 39.05
CA ALA A 778 -43.60 -164.47 38.83
C ALA A 778 -43.43 -163.60 37.58
N ALA A 779 -44.21 -163.86 36.53
CA ALA A 779 -44.28 -163.01 35.34
C ALA A 779 -44.80 -161.60 35.66
N LEU A 780 -45.84 -161.46 36.48
CA LEU A 780 -46.43 -160.16 36.86
C LEU A 780 -45.58 -159.38 37.86
N GLN A 781 -44.85 -160.05 38.76
CA GLN A 781 -43.86 -159.41 39.65
C GLN A 781 -42.65 -158.96 38.84
N SER A 782 -42.18 -159.77 37.89
CA SER A 782 -41.16 -159.38 36.92
C SER A 782 -41.62 -158.18 36.06
N LEU A 783 -42.86 -158.21 35.58
CA LEU A 783 -43.48 -157.12 34.81
C LEU A 783 -43.65 -155.86 35.65
N ASN A 784 -44.08 -155.97 36.92
CA ASN A 784 -44.26 -154.83 37.83
C ASN A 784 -42.91 -154.18 38.19
N ALA A 785 -41.85 -154.98 38.37
CA ALA A 785 -40.49 -154.46 38.50
C ALA A 785 -40.01 -153.74 37.23
N CYS A 786 -40.36 -154.26 36.04
CA CYS A 786 -40.10 -153.61 34.76
C CYS A 786 -40.85 -152.28 34.64
N LEU A 787 -42.16 -152.28 34.91
CA LEU A 787 -43.04 -151.10 34.91
C LEU A 787 -42.61 -150.03 35.93
N GLN A 788 -42.04 -150.41 37.09
CA GLN A 788 -41.48 -149.44 38.02
C GLN A 788 -40.20 -148.77 37.48
N ASN A 789 -39.39 -149.51 36.72
CA ASN A 789 -38.19 -148.97 36.05
C ASN A 789 -38.58 -148.07 34.85
N GLU A 790 -39.63 -148.42 34.12
CA GLU A 790 -40.25 -147.55 33.10
C GLU A 790 -40.86 -146.29 33.74
N ASN A 791 -41.53 -146.40 34.89
CA ASN A 791 -42.07 -145.24 35.62
C ASN A 791 -40.95 -144.32 36.16
N ALA A 792 -39.81 -144.88 36.56
CA ALA A 792 -38.63 -144.12 36.98
C ALA A 792 -37.97 -143.39 35.81
N THR A 793 -37.81 -144.04 34.65
CA THR A 793 -37.27 -143.40 33.43
C THR A 793 -38.22 -142.32 32.89
N VAL A 794 -39.52 -142.57 32.78
CA VAL A 794 -40.52 -141.56 32.41
C VAL A 794 -40.52 -140.34 33.35
N LYS A 795 -40.22 -140.50 34.65
CA LYS A 795 -40.04 -139.37 35.58
C LYS A 795 -38.79 -138.54 35.28
N VAL A 796 -37.68 -139.18 34.86
CA VAL A 796 -36.48 -138.48 34.38
C VAL A 796 -36.75 -137.78 33.05
N ASP A 797 -37.51 -138.40 32.14
CA ASP A 797 -37.92 -137.79 30.87
C ASP A 797 -38.82 -136.56 31.10
N VAL A 798 -39.79 -136.64 32.01
CA VAL A 798 -40.60 -135.48 32.41
C VAL A 798 -39.74 -134.38 33.02
N ALA A 799 -38.78 -134.70 33.89
CA ALA A 799 -37.89 -133.70 34.50
C ALA A 799 -36.94 -133.05 33.48
N THR A 800 -36.41 -133.80 32.53
CA THR A 800 -35.54 -133.28 31.46
C THR A 800 -36.32 -132.45 30.45
N VAL A 801 -37.52 -132.88 30.04
CA VAL A 801 -38.43 -132.07 29.21
C VAL A 801 -38.86 -130.79 29.93
N GLN A 802 -39.16 -130.85 31.23
CA GLN A 802 -39.43 -129.63 32.02
C GLN A 802 -38.22 -128.69 32.05
N SER A 803 -37.01 -129.21 32.23
CA SER A 803 -35.78 -128.41 32.18
C SER A 803 -35.58 -127.75 30.80
N GLN A 804 -35.82 -128.49 29.71
CA GLN A 804 -35.80 -127.97 28.34
C GLN A 804 -36.85 -126.88 28.13
N VAL A 805 -38.08 -127.05 28.62
CA VAL A 805 -39.15 -126.03 28.53
C VAL A 805 -38.77 -124.75 29.28
N HIS A 806 -38.22 -124.84 30.50
CA HIS A 806 -37.75 -123.65 31.22
C HIS A 806 -36.57 -122.97 30.51
N SER A 807 -35.65 -123.74 29.92
CA SER A 807 -34.54 -123.21 29.12
C SER A 807 -35.04 -122.48 27.87
N LEU A 808 -35.98 -123.07 27.14
CA LEU A 808 -36.60 -122.46 25.95
C LEU A 808 -37.45 -121.23 26.31
N GLN A 809 -38.15 -121.22 27.44
CA GLN A 809 -38.88 -120.03 27.93
C GLN A 809 -37.92 -118.89 28.31
N ALA A 810 -36.80 -119.19 28.98
CA ALA A 810 -35.77 -118.20 29.27
C ALA A 810 -35.14 -117.62 27.99
N GLN A 811 -34.86 -118.47 26.99
CA GLN A 811 -34.40 -118.04 25.68
C GLN A 811 -35.45 -117.18 24.95
N GLN A 812 -36.73 -117.56 25.00
CA GLN A 812 -37.83 -116.80 24.40
C GLN A 812 -37.96 -115.40 25.05
N MET A 813 -37.90 -115.31 26.38
CA MET A 813 -37.92 -114.01 27.07
C MET A 813 -36.70 -113.14 26.74
N ALA A 814 -35.50 -113.74 26.68
CA ALA A 814 -34.28 -113.03 26.29
C ALA A 814 -34.36 -112.50 24.84
N LEU A 815 -34.86 -113.32 23.90
CA LEU A 815 -35.08 -112.92 22.51
C LEU A 815 -36.19 -111.86 22.38
N GLN A 816 -37.24 -111.91 23.20
CA GLN A 816 -38.30 -110.90 23.20
C GLN A 816 -37.81 -109.55 23.75
N LEU A 817 -36.98 -109.55 24.79
CA LEU A 817 -36.29 -108.36 25.31
C LEU A 817 -35.32 -107.79 24.28
N ALA A 818 -34.45 -108.62 23.69
CA ALA A 818 -33.53 -108.20 22.63
C ALA A 818 -34.26 -107.60 21.43
N ASN A 819 -35.38 -108.20 20.98
CA ASN A 819 -36.20 -107.64 19.91
C ASN A 819 -36.83 -106.28 20.30
N SER A 820 -37.28 -106.09 21.54
CA SER A 820 -37.80 -104.79 21.98
C SER A 820 -36.73 -103.71 22.05
N GLN A 821 -35.50 -104.06 22.45
CA GLN A 821 -34.34 -103.18 22.42
C GLN A 821 -33.96 -102.80 20.99
N LEU A 822 -33.84 -103.78 20.08
CA LEU A 822 -33.56 -103.56 18.66
C LEU A 822 -34.63 -102.71 17.95
N VAL A 823 -35.91 -102.80 18.36
CA VAL A 823 -36.97 -101.91 17.86
C VAL A 823 -36.79 -100.48 18.37
N ALA A 824 -36.50 -100.29 19.66
CA ALA A 824 -36.24 -98.96 20.22
C ALA A 824 -34.99 -98.31 19.60
N GLU A 825 -33.89 -99.05 19.45
CA GLU A 825 -32.67 -98.62 18.75
C GLU A 825 -32.96 -98.26 17.30
N LYS A 826 -33.75 -99.07 16.58
CA LYS A 826 -34.18 -98.77 15.21
C LYS A 826 -35.00 -97.47 15.13
N GLU A 827 -35.91 -97.23 16.07
CA GLU A 827 -36.69 -95.98 16.11
C GLU A 827 -35.82 -94.76 16.43
N GLU A 828 -34.85 -94.88 17.35
CA GLU A 828 -33.91 -93.80 17.67
C GLU A 828 -32.97 -93.52 16.48
N LEU A 829 -32.45 -94.56 15.83
CA LEU A 829 -31.67 -94.43 14.60
C LEU A 829 -32.50 -93.84 13.45
N SER A 830 -33.78 -94.18 13.34
CA SER A 830 -34.69 -93.59 12.34
C SER A 830 -34.94 -92.10 12.60
N LYS A 831 -35.06 -91.68 13.87
CA LYS A 831 -35.17 -90.26 14.25
C LYS A 831 -33.87 -89.51 13.98
N LYS A 832 -32.71 -90.09 14.29
CA LYS A 832 -31.40 -89.53 13.95
C LYS A 832 -31.19 -89.41 12.43
N LEU A 833 -31.64 -90.40 11.65
CA LEU A 833 -31.62 -90.34 10.19
C LEU A 833 -32.47 -89.19 9.65
N GLN A 834 -33.71 -89.03 10.15
CA GLN A 834 -34.59 -87.93 9.75
C GLN A 834 -34.03 -86.56 10.16
N GLN A 835 -33.45 -86.44 11.35
CA GLN A 835 -32.78 -85.22 11.81
C GLN A 835 -31.61 -84.86 10.88
N HIS A 836 -30.74 -85.82 10.55
CA HIS A 836 -29.63 -85.60 9.61
C HIS A 836 -30.09 -85.35 8.17
N GLN A 837 -31.25 -85.86 7.75
CA GLN A 837 -31.87 -85.51 6.47
C GLN A 837 -32.29 -84.03 6.45
N ILE A 838 -33.00 -83.56 7.47
CA ILE A 838 -33.41 -82.15 7.60
C ILE A 838 -32.18 -81.22 7.69
N GLU A 839 -31.14 -81.62 8.43
CA GLU A 839 -29.87 -80.89 8.49
C GLU A 839 -29.17 -80.85 7.13
N SER A 840 -29.15 -81.97 6.39
CA SER A 840 -28.57 -82.03 5.05
C SER A 840 -29.36 -81.20 4.03
N GLU A 841 -30.69 -81.22 4.08
CA GLU A 841 -31.56 -80.40 3.23
C GLU A 841 -31.35 -78.91 3.51
N LYS A 842 -31.23 -78.53 4.79
CA LYS A 842 -30.90 -77.16 5.18
C LYS A 842 -29.51 -76.74 4.68
N VAL A 843 -28.47 -77.56 4.90
CA VAL A 843 -27.11 -77.28 4.42
C VAL A 843 -27.07 -77.15 2.89
N LEU A 844 -27.88 -77.93 2.16
CA LEU A 844 -27.97 -77.85 0.70
C LEU A 844 -28.72 -76.58 0.25
N SER A 845 -29.76 -76.16 0.98
CA SER A 845 -30.41 -74.85 0.80
C SER A 845 -29.43 -73.69 1.05
N ASP A 846 -28.69 -73.74 2.16
CA ASP A 846 -27.68 -72.74 2.54
C ASP A 846 -26.51 -72.72 1.52
N GLN A 847 -26.15 -73.87 0.93
CA GLN A 847 -25.19 -73.95 -0.16
C GLN A 847 -25.71 -73.28 -1.45
N VAL A 848 -27.00 -73.44 -1.77
CA VAL A 848 -27.62 -72.79 -2.94
C VAL A 848 -27.71 -71.28 -2.76
N THR A 849 -28.12 -70.79 -1.59
CA THR A 849 -28.18 -69.34 -1.32
C THR A 849 -26.80 -68.70 -1.35
N MET A 850 -25.80 -69.32 -0.71
CA MET A 850 -24.40 -68.88 -0.78
C MET A 850 -23.86 -68.89 -2.22
N ARG A 851 -24.22 -69.89 -3.03
CA ARG A 851 -23.86 -69.92 -4.46
C ARG A 851 -24.48 -68.75 -5.24
N THR A 852 -25.77 -68.44 -5.03
CA THR A 852 -26.42 -67.30 -5.69
C THR A 852 -25.83 -65.96 -5.25
N LEU A 853 -25.46 -65.81 -3.97
CA LEU A 853 -24.78 -64.61 -3.47
C LEU A 853 -23.36 -64.46 -4.04
N HIS A 854 -22.61 -65.57 -4.18
CA HIS A 854 -21.31 -65.55 -4.87
C HIS A 854 -21.43 -65.20 -6.36
N GLU A 855 -22.48 -65.67 -7.04
CA GLU A 855 -22.72 -65.36 -8.45
C GLU A 855 -23.14 -63.89 -8.65
N GLN A 856 -23.99 -63.35 -7.76
CA GLN A 856 -24.34 -61.93 -7.72
C GLN A 856 -23.11 -61.05 -7.45
N LEU A 857 -22.35 -61.33 -6.39
CA LEU A 857 -21.15 -60.56 -6.03
C LEU A 857 -20.06 -60.64 -7.10
N ASN A 858 -19.95 -61.77 -7.81
CA ASN A 858 -19.03 -61.91 -8.95
C ASN A 858 -19.46 -61.04 -10.15
N ASN A 859 -20.77 -60.95 -10.41
CA ASN A 859 -21.30 -60.10 -11.48
C ASN A 859 -21.11 -58.61 -11.13
N GLU A 860 -21.47 -58.19 -9.91
CA GLU A 860 -21.19 -56.84 -9.40
C GLU A 860 -19.69 -56.49 -9.48
N TYR A 861 -18.81 -57.44 -9.15
CA TYR A 861 -17.36 -57.25 -9.26
C TYR A 861 -16.90 -57.05 -10.71
N GLU A 862 -17.39 -57.85 -11.66
CA GLU A 862 -17.05 -57.71 -13.08
C GLU A 862 -17.66 -56.43 -13.70
N GLU A 863 -18.85 -56.01 -13.29
CA GLU A 863 -19.45 -54.72 -13.68
C GLU A 863 -18.61 -53.53 -13.17
N VAL A 864 -18.30 -53.48 -11.87
CA VAL A 864 -17.44 -52.44 -11.27
C VAL A 864 -16.02 -52.45 -11.88
N LYS A 865 -15.52 -53.61 -12.31
CA LYS A 865 -14.24 -53.75 -13.01
C LYS A 865 -14.30 -53.23 -14.45
N LEU A 866 -15.40 -53.42 -15.16
CA LEU A 866 -15.65 -52.81 -16.48
C LEU A 866 -15.82 -51.29 -16.37
N GLU A 867 -16.51 -50.79 -15.35
CA GLU A 867 -16.55 -49.35 -15.04
C GLU A 867 -15.15 -48.81 -14.72
N GLN A 868 -14.38 -49.52 -13.90
CA GLN A 868 -13.00 -49.13 -13.57
C GLN A 868 -12.09 -49.07 -14.81
N ASP A 869 -12.21 -50.01 -15.75
CA ASP A 869 -11.39 -50.01 -16.97
C ASP A 869 -11.86 -49.01 -18.03
N THR A 870 -13.17 -48.74 -18.13
CA THR A 870 -13.68 -47.64 -18.98
C THR A 870 -13.31 -46.27 -18.42
N LEU A 871 -13.39 -46.06 -17.09
CA LEU A 871 -12.90 -44.86 -16.41
C LEU A 871 -11.38 -44.72 -16.53
N ARG A 872 -10.60 -45.79 -16.43
CA ARG A 872 -9.15 -45.78 -16.72
C ARG A 872 -8.87 -45.36 -18.16
N LYS A 873 -9.65 -45.82 -19.14
CA LYS A 873 -9.52 -45.41 -20.53
C LYS A 873 -9.83 -43.92 -20.67
N ALA A 874 -10.99 -43.44 -20.21
CA ALA A 874 -11.35 -42.03 -20.24
C ALA A 874 -10.31 -41.14 -19.54
N ASN A 875 -9.72 -41.59 -18.43
CA ASN A 875 -8.66 -40.85 -17.73
C ASN A 875 -7.33 -40.83 -18.51
N ARG A 876 -7.02 -41.84 -19.34
CA ARG A 876 -5.88 -41.81 -20.28
C ARG A 876 -6.16 -40.86 -21.43
N ASP A 877 -7.35 -40.95 -22.02
CA ASP A 877 -7.76 -40.15 -23.17
C ASP A 877 -7.79 -38.64 -22.81
N LEU A 878 -8.38 -38.27 -21.67
CA LEU A 878 -8.34 -36.92 -21.11
C LEU A 878 -6.92 -36.45 -20.74
N ARG A 879 -6.04 -37.35 -20.29
CA ARG A 879 -4.61 -37.02 -20.07
C ARG A 879 -3.86 -36.75 -21.37
N THR A 880 -4.22 -37.39 -22.49
CA THR A 880 -3.65 -37.08 -23.80
C THR A 880 -4.20 -35.79 -24.38
N GLU A 881 -5.51 -35.54 -24.25
CA GLU A 881 -6.13 -34.28 -24.64
C GLU A 881 -5.51 -33.10 -23.87
N LEU A 882 -5.42 -33.20 -22.54
CA LEU A 882 -4.80 -32.18 -21.68
C LEU A 882 -3.31 -31.93 -21.98
N ARG A 883 -2.57 -32.91 -22.52
CA ARG A 883 -1.22 -32.66 -23.05
C ARG A 883 -1.28 -31.86 -24.34
N SER A 884 -2.10 -32.27 -25.31
CA SER A 884 -2.23 -31.55 -26.58
C SER A 884 -2.75 -30.11 -26.41
N LEU A 885 -3.65 -29.87 -25.45
CA LEU A 885 -4.12 -28.54 -25.08
C LEU A 885 -3.02 -27.70 -24.44
N LYS A 886 -2.15 -28.29 -23.61
CA LYS A 886 -0.95 -27.61 -23.10
C LYS A 886 0.04 -27.29 -24.21
N GLU A 887 0.37 -28.25 -25.06
CA GLU A 887 1.29 -28.06 -26.19
C GLU A 887 0.80 -26.97 -27.16
N THR A 888 -0.52 -26.89 -27.41
CA THR A 888 -1.12 -25.80 -28.19
C THR A 888 -1.10 -24.47 -27.45
N ASN A 889 -1.40 -24.44 -26.15
CA ASN A 889 -1.31 -23.24 -25.30
C ASN A 889 0.13 -22.68 -25.26
N ASP A 890 1.12 -23.51 -24.94
CA ASP A 890 2.55 -23.17 -24.97
C ASP A 890 2.97 -22.62 -26.35
N SER A 891 2.38 -23.12 -27.44
CA SER A 891 2.62 -22.61 -28.80
C SER A 891 1.97 -21.25 -29.07
N LEU A 892 0.82 -20.97 -28.45
CA LEU A 892 0.10 -19.70 -28.54
C LEU A 892 0.75 -18.64 -27.67
N GLU A 893 1.18 -18.97 -26.46
CA GLU A 893 1.97 -18.10 -25.57
C GLU A 893 3.28 -17.68 -26.24
N LYS A 894 4.01 -18.60 -26.88
CA LYS A 894 5.21 -18.28 -27.68
C LYS A 894 4.90 -17.36 -28.86
N LYS A 895 3.80 -17.57 -29.58
CA LYS A 895 3.37 -16.67 -30.67
C LYS A 895 2.97 -15.29 -30.15
N LEU A 896 2.29 -15.22 -29.01
CA LEU A 896 1.85 -13.99 -28.37
C LEU A 896 3.06 -13.18 -27.88
N SER A 897 3.99 -13.81 -27.16
CA SER A 897 5.25 -13.20 -26.71
C SER A 897 6.11 -12.69 -27.89
N ASN A 898 6.24 -13.46 -28.97
CA ASN A 898 6.89 -12.98 -30.20
C ASN A 898 6.16 -11.78 -30.81
N SER A 899 4.82 -11.79 -30.85
CA SER A 899 4.01 -10.68 -31.36
C SER A 899 4.10 -9.42 -30.49
N GLU A 900 4.33 -9.57 -29.19
CA GLU A 900 4.56 -8.47 -28.25
C GLU A 900 5.98 -7.90 -28.42
N LEU A 901 6.98 -8.76 -28.59
CA LEU A 901 8.35 -8.34 -28.93
C LEU A 901 8.39 -7.57 -30.27
N GLU A 902 7.66 -8.03 -31.29
CA GLU A 902 7.51 -7.30 -32.55
C GLU A 902 6.80 -5.95 -32.38
N LYS A 903 5.71 -5.89 -31.59
CA LYS A 903 5.02 -4.63 -31.26
C LYS A 903 5.94 -3.64 -30.54
N GLU A 904 6.76 -4.10 -29.60
CA GLU A 904 7.67 -3.21 -28.85
C GLU A 904 8.88 -2.77 -29.70
N ASN A 905 9.40 -3.65 -30.56
CA ASN A 905 10.37 -3.26 -31.58
C ASN A 905 9.81 -2.19 -32.53
N LEU A 906 8.56 -2.34 -33.00
CA LEU A 906 7.88 -1.35 -33.84
C LEU A 906 7.62 -0.03 -33.11
N ARG A 907 7.25 -0.06 -31.81
CA ARG A 907 7.14 1.14 -30.95
C ARG A 907 8.48 1.85 -30.80
N SER A 908 9.55 1.11 -30.55
CA SER A 908 10.92 1.63 -30.45
C SER A 908 11.36 2.30 -31.77
N ILE A 909 11.13 1.64 -32.92
CA ILE A 909 11.39 2.20 -34.25
C ILE A 909 10.58 3.48 -34.48
N ALA A 910 9.27 3.49 -34.15
CA ALA A 910 8.42 4.66 -34.27
C ALA A 910 8.88 5.83 -33.38
N SER A 911 9.28 5.54 -32.14
CA SER A 911 9.83 6.51 -31.18
C SER A 911 11.16 7.11 -31.65
N ASN A 912 12.04 6.29 -32.24
CA ASN A 912 13.31 6.77 -32.80
C ASN A 912 13.09 7.56 -34.09
N LEU A 913 12.09 7.20 -34.89
CA LEU A 913 11.70 7.93 -36.10
C LEU A 913 11.03 9.28 -35.79
N THR A 914 10.26 9.40 -34.69
CA THR A 914 9.76 10.72 -34.24
C THR A 914 10.87 11.59 -33.67
N LYS A 915 11.80 11.05 -32.86
CA LYS A 915 13.02 11.78 -32.43
C LYS A 915 13.77 12.35 -33.64
N LEU A 916 14.11 11.50 -34.62
CA LEU A 916 14.86 11.90 -35.82
C LEU A 916 14.11 12.95 -36.65
N ARG A 917 12.77 12.89 -36.73
CA ARG A 917 11.95 13.95 -37.32
C ARG A 917 12.04 15.27 -36.55
N THR A 918 12.03 15.25 -35.22
CA THR A 918 12.19 16.48 -34.41
C THR A 918 13.59 17.07 -34.52
N GLU A 919 14.64 16.23 -34.57
CA GLU A 919 16.02 16.66 -34.79
C GLU A 919 16.20 17.27 -36.18
N HIS A 920 15.65 16.64 -37.22
CA HIS A 920 15.63 17.21 -38.57
C HIS A 920 14.84 18.53 -38.64
N SER A 921 13.75 18.69 -37.87
CA SER A 921 13.04 19.98 -37.80
C SER A 921 13.90 21.04 -37.13
N LYS A 922 14.46 20.75 -35.94
CA LYS A 922 15.37 21.65 -35.22
C LYS A 922 16.52 22.09 -36.10
N LEU A 923 17.23 21.15 -36.72
CA LEU A 923 18.36 21.44 -37.61
C LEU A 923 17.94 22.29 -38.82
N LYS A 924 16.74 22.07 -39.39
CA LYS A 924 16.20 22.90 -40.47
C LYS A 924 15.89 24.33 -40.01
N ASP A 925 15.42 24.49 -38.78
CA ASP A 925 15.14 25.79 -38.17
C ASP A 925 16.44 26.50 -37.72
N ASP A 926 17.45 25.75 -37.26
CA ASP A 926 18.80 26.25 -37.01
C ASP A 926 19.48 26.71 -38.31
N PHE A 927 19.34 25.96 -39.41
CA PHE A 927 19.80 26.41 -40.74
C PHE A 927 19.10 27.71 -41.19
N ARG A 928 17.78 27.85 -40.95
CA ARG A 928 17.04 29.10 -41.21
C ARG A 928 17.56 30.25 -40.33
N ASN A 929 17.75 29.99 -39.04
CA ASN A 929 18.25 30.97 -38.08
C ASN A 929 19.66 31.45 -38.47
N LEU A 930 20.59 30.54 -38.75
CA LEU A 930 21.94 30.84 -39.23
C LEU A 930 21.93 31.59 -40.56
N PHE A 931 21.04 31.24 -41.50
CA PHE A 931 20.90 31.98 -42.75
C PHE A 931 20.43 33.43 -42.53
N THR A 932 19.42 33.64 -41.68
CA THR A 932 18.97 35.01 -41.33
C THR A 932 20.01 35.80 -40.53
N ALA A 933 20.78 35.13 -39.66
CA ALA A 933 21.88 35.75 -38.93
C ALA A 933 23.02 36.16 -39.86
N ASN A 934 23.34 35.36 -40.87
CA ASN A 934 24.33 35.69 -41.89
C ASN A 934 23.91 36.91 -42.75
N GLU A 935 22.66 36.95 -43.22
CA GLU A 935 22.16 38.13 -43.97
C GLU A 935 22.04 39.39 -43.08
N ARG A 936 21.77 39.25 -41.77
CA ARG A 936 21.88 40.36 -40.80
C ARG A 936 23.32 40.84 -40.65
N LEU A 937 24.27 39.95 -40.33
CA LEU A 937 25.70 40.28 -40.18
C LEU A 937 26.29 40.92 -41.45
N LYS A 938 25.86 40.45 -42.63
CA LYS A 938 26.20 41.03 -43.93
C LYS A 938 25.62 42.43 -44.12
N SER A 939 24.39 42.68 -43.66
CA SER A 939 23.76 44.01 -43.68
C SER A 939 24.43 44.96 -42.68
N GLU A 940 24.71 44.50 -41.46
CA GLU A 940 25.45 45.21 -40.43
C GLU A 940 26.87 45.56 -40.90
N TYR A 941 27.57 44.62 -41.54
CA TYR A 941 28.89 44.87 -42.14
C TYR A 941 28.84 45.97 -43.21
N MET A 942 27.83 45.96 -44.09
CA MET A 942 27.64 47.01 -45.10
C MET A 942 27.32 48.37 -44.47
N ASN A 943 26.47 48.41 -43.43
CA ASN A 943 26.16 49.62 -42.69
C ASN A 943 27.40 50.18 -41.96
N MET A 944 28.13 49.35 -41.23
CA MET A 944 29.40 49.71 -40.58
C MET A 944 30.46 50.17 -41.60
N GLN A 945 30.48 49.60 -42.81
CA GLN A 945 31.35 50.08 -43.88
C GLN A 945 30.95 51.47 -44.39
N GLU A 946 29.66 51.81 -44.41
CA GLU A 946 29.18 53.15 -44.76
C GLU A 946 29.41 54.16 -43.63
N GLU A 947 29.12 53.80 -42.37
CA GLU A 947 29.45 54.61 -41.19
C GLU A 947 30.95 54.92 -41.12
N LEU A 948 31.82 53.95 -41.44
CA LEU A 948 33.27 54.19 -41.56
C LEU A 948 33.65 55.12 -42.71
N LYS A 949 32.83 55.30 -43.76
CA LYS A 949 33.03 56.36 -44.77
C LYS A 949 32.58 57.71 -44.22
N VAL A 950 31.41 57.78 -43.59
CA VAL A 950 30.86 59.00 -42.98
C VAL A 950 31.80 59.55 -41.91
N LEU A 951 32.21 58.72 -40.94
CA LEU A 951 33.16 59.09 -39.88
C LEU A 951 34.55 59.50 -40.42
N ARG A 952 34.98 58.97 -41.58
CA ARG A 952 36.21 59.42 -42.26
C ARG A 952 36.05 60.80 -42.90
N VAL A 953 34.86 61.16 -43.39
CA VAL A 953 34.55 62.51 -43.91
C VAL A 953 34.42 63.48 -42.73
N GLU A 954 33.67 63.11 -41.70
CA GLU A 954 33.49 63.92 -40.49
C GLU A 954 34.83 64.17 -39.77
N SER A 955 35.68 63.14 -39.59
CA SER A 955 37.01 63.31 -39.00
C SER A 955 37.92 64.24 -39.82
N ARG A 956 37.72 64.35 -41.15
CA ARG A 956 38.42 65.36 -41.96
C ARG A 956 37.86 66.76 -41.71
N SER A 957 36.53 66.90 -41.62
CA SER A 957 35.86 68.17 -41.30
C SER A 957 36.21 68.70 -39.92
N LEU A 958 36.17 67.84 -38.88
CA LEU A 958 36.52 68.19 -37.50
C LEU A 958 38.00 68.52 -37.33
N ARG A 959 38.90 67.93 -38.14
CA ARG A 959 40.31 68.35 -38.19
C ARG A 959 40.45 69.77 -38.76
N LEU A 960 39.70 70.11 -39.82
CA LEU A 960 39.69 71.45 -40.41
C LEU A 960 39.21 72.48 -39.36
N SER A 961 38.04 72.24 -38.78
CA SER A 961 37.44 73.11 -37.77
C SER A 961 38.29 73.24 -36.50
N LYS A 962 38.96 72.17 -36.06
CA LYS A 962 39.96 72.26 -34.98
C LYS A 962 41.13 73.19 -35.35
N THR A 963 41.60 73.17 -36.60
CA THR A 963 42.68 74.06 -37.06
C THR A 963 42.22 75.51 -37.13
N GLU A 964 40.98 75.76 -37.55
CA GLU A 964 40.34 77.09 -37.58
C GLU A 964 40.20 77.66 -36.15
N ILE A 965 39.55 76.92 -35.24
CA ILE A 965 39.35 77.31 -33.83
C ILE A 965 40.68 77.48 -33.09
N GLN A 966 41.72 76.69 -33.42
CA GLN A 966 43.06 76.91 -32.85
C GLN A 966 43.69 78.23 -33.32
N GLY A 967 43.39 78.68 -34.55
CA GLY A 967 43.77 80.00 -35.03
C GLY A 967 43.05 81.12 -34.26
N GLU A 968 41.73 81.01 -34.10
CA GLU A 968 40.92 81.96 -33.32
C GLU A 968 41.38 82.03 -31.84
N LEU A 969 41.64 80.88 -31.22
CA LEU A 969 42.11 80.80 -29.84
C LEU A 969 43.47 81.49 -29.65
N ASN A 970 44.38 81.39 -30.62
CA ASN A 970 45.65 82.11 -30.58
C ASN A 970 45.41 83.63 -30.61
N VAL A 971 44.56 84.12 -31.52
CA VAL A 971 44.18 85.54 -31.60
C VAL A 971 43.51 86.03 -30.31
N HIS A 972 42.64 85.24 -29.70
CA HIS A 972 42.03 85.57 -28.40
C HIS A 972 43.03 85.54 -27.24
N SER A 973 44.04 84.66 -27.28
CA SER A 973 45.14 84.61 -26.31
C SER A 973 46.00 85.88 -26.37
N ASP A 974 46.36 86.33 -27.57
CA ASP A 974 47.15 87.56 -27.78
C ASP A 974 46.37 88.80 -27.32
N ASN A 975 45.06 88.87 -27.63
CA ASN A 975 44.19 89.93 -27.12
C ASN A 975 44.08 89.91 -25.58
N LEU A 976 43.97 88.74 -24.95
CA LEU A 976 43.97 88.60 -23.49
C LEU A 976 45.32 88.97 -22.86
N ALA A 977 46.44 88.73 -23.54
CA ALA A 977 47.76 89.20 -23.10
C ALA A 977 47.84 90.73 -23.13
N GLY A 978 47.31 91.36 -24.18
CA GLY A 978 47.15 92.82 -24.29
C GLY A 978 46.32 93.41 -23.15
N ILE A 979 45.11 92.90 -22.93
CA ILE A 979 44.20 93.40 -21.87
C ILE A 979 44.81 93.20 -20.47
N ARG A 980 45.51 92.09 -20.21
CA ARG A 980 46.23 91.90 -18.93
C ARG A 980 47.32 92.94 -18.72
N LEU A 981 48.07 93.28 -19.77
CA LEU A 981 49.11 94.32 -19.72
C LEU A 981 48.52 95.72 -19.48
N GLU A 982 47.33 96.01 -20.00
CA GLU A 982 46.61 97.26 -19.69
C GLU A 982 46.05 97.29 -18.27
N ASN A 983 45.45 96.19 -17.81
CA ASN A 983 44.90 96.12 -16.44
C ASN A 983 46.00 96.24 -15.38
N ALA A 984 47.19 95.65 -15.61
CA ALA A 984 48.36 95.85 -14.75
C ALA A 984 48.80 97.33 -14.66
N LYS A 985 48.78 98.06 -15.80
CA LYS A 985 49.07 99.51 -15.84
C LYS A 985 47.98 100.37 -15.17
N LEU A 986 46.74 99.86 -15.06
CA LEU A 986 45.66 100.52 -14.33
C LEU A 986 45.78 100.27 -12.83
N GLN A 987 46.01 99.02 -12.41
CA GLN A 987 46.20 98.66 -11.00
C GLN A 987 47.34 99.48 -10.37
N GLN A 988 48.50 99.58 -11.04
CA GLN A 988 49.63 100.38 -10.56
C GLN A 988 49.26 101.87 -10.32
N LYS A 989 48.36 102.44 -11.13
CA LYS A 989 47.85 103.81 -10.92
C LYS A 989 46.89 103.90 -9.74
N CYS A 990 46.04 102.90 -9.54
CA CYS A 990 45.15 102.81 -8.38
C CYS A 990 45.94 102.71 -7.07
N ASP A 991 47.01 101.89 -7.04
CA ASP A 991 47.86 101.70 -5.87
C ASP A 991 48.57 103.02 -5.48
N MET A 992 49.14 103.73 -6.47
CA MET A 992 49.74 105.07 -6.27
C MET A 992 48.72 106.10 -5.74
N LEU A 993 47.47 106.06 -6.21
CA LEU A 993 46.42 106.96 -5.74
C LEU A 993 45.97 106.63 -4.30
N LEU A 994 45.96 105.35 -3.92
CA LEU A 994 45.65 104.92 -2.56
C LEU A 994 46.72 105.38 -1.55
N GLU A 995 48.00 105.24 -1.89
CA GLU A 995 49.13 105.69 -1.06
C GLU A 995 49.10 107.23 -0.87
N MET A 996 48.86 107.98 -1.94
CA MET A 996 48.70 109.44 -1.88
C MET A 996 47.51 109.85 -1.00
N ASN A 997 46.37 109.15 -1.10
CA ASN A 997 45.18 109.46 -0.32
C ASN A 997 45.34 109.11 1.19
N GLN A 998 46.02 108.00 1.51
CA GLN A 998 46.38 107.65 2.89
C GLN A 998 47.27 108.73 3.54
N THR A 999 48.20 109.29 2.78
CA THR A 999 49.08 110.38 3.23
C THR A 999 48.26 111.64 3.57
N LEU A 1000 47.35 112.05 2.68
CA LEU A 1000 46.47 113.21 2.90
C LEU A 1000 45.54 113.03 4.11
N ASP A 1001 45.04 111.82 4.38
CA ASP A 1001 44.23 111.55 5.57
C ASP A 1001 45.06 111.53 6.88
N ILE A 1002 46.38 111.35 6.83
CA ILE A 1002 47.28 111.56 7.99
C ILE A 1002 47.44 113.06 8.25
N ASP A 1003 47.80 113.84 7.23
CA ASP A 1003 47.96 115.30 7.32
C ASP A 1003 46.68 115.98 7.83
N ARG A 1004 45.52 115.55 7.32
CA ARG A 1004 44.20 116.02 7.75
C ARG A 1004 43.94 115.79 9.24
N ARG A 1005 44.34 114.64 9.79
CA ARG A 1005 44.20 114.35 11.22
C ARG A 1005 45.12 115.23 12.06
N ALA A 1006 46.39 115.36 11.67
CA ALA A 1006 47.34 116.26 12.33
C ALA A 1006 46.87 117.72 12.33
N LEU A 1007 46.21 118.19 11.25
CA LEU A 1007 45.65 119.54 11.19
C LEU A 1007 44.46 119.72 12.15
N MET A 1008 43.58 118.71 12.28
CA MET A 1008 42.44 118.75 13.21
C MET A 1008 42.87 118.84 14.67
N ASP A 1009 43.91 118.12 15.08
CA ASP A 1009 44.43 118.18 16.45
C ASP A 1009 44.97 119.58 16.79
N HIS A 1010 45.70 120.21 15.86
CA HIS A 1010 46.17 121.60 16.03
C HIS A 1010 45.00 122.60 16.16
N VAL A 1011 43.92 122.44 15.38
CA VAL A 1011 42.71 123.28 15.51
C VAL A 1011 42.04 123.09 16.87
N SER A 1012 41.98 121.86 17.39
CA SER A 1012 41.39 121.55 18.69
C SER A 1012 42.20 122.16 19.86
N GLN A 1013 43.54 122.16 19.76
CA GLN A 1013 44.42 122.86 20.69
C GLN A 1013 44.26 124.38 20.62
N LEU A 1014 44.07 124.95 19.42
CA LEU A 1014 43.84 126.39 19.26
C LEU A 1014 42.51 126.83 19.88
N LEU A 1015 41.44 126.03 19.73
CA LEU A 1015 40.12 126.32 20.29
C LEU A 1015 40.10 126.32 21.83
N THR A 1016 40.88 125.44 22.47
CA THR A 1016 41.02 125.41 23.94
C THR A 1016 41.82 126.60 24.46
N GLN A 1017 42.87 127.03 23.77
CA GLN A 1017 43.55 128.30 24.07
C GLN A 1017 42.61 129.51 23.90
N TYR A 1018 41.80 129.53 22.84
CA TYR A 1018 40.85 130.61 22.57
C TYR A 1018 39.77 130.72 23.66
N HIS A 1019 39.27 129.59 24.17
CA HIS A 1019 38.34 129.57 25.31
C HIS A 1019 38.98 130.15 26.58
N SER A 1020 40.20 129.73 26.92
CA SER A 1020 40.91 130.24 28.10
C SER A 1020 41.14 131.75 28.05
N LEU A 1021 41.43 132.30 26.86
CA LEU A 1021 41.63 133.74 26.67
C LEU A 1021 40.30 134.51 26.72
N LEU A 1022 39.22 133.92 26.19
CA LEU A 1022 37.88 134.51 26.22
C LEU A 1022 37.34 134.65 27.64
N THR A 1023 37.55 133.65 28.51
CA THR A 1023 37.18 133.77 29.94
C THR A 1023 37.89 134.94 30.61
N HIS A 1024 39.20 135.11 30.38
CA HIS A 1024 39.96 136.19 31.00
C HIS A 1024 39.54 137.58 30.48
N SER A 1025 39.24 137.68 29.17
CA SER A 1025 38.71 138.92 28.57
C SER A 1025 37.30 139.28 29.07
N LEU A 1026 36.53 138.36 29.65
CA LEU A 1026 35.25 138.65 30.28
C LEU A 1026 35.45 139.20 31.71
N GLU A 1027 36.40 138.65 32.47
CA GLU A 1027 36.79 139.15 33.80
C GLU A 1027 37.30 140.61 33.72
N ASP A 1028 38.17 140.91 32.75
CA ASP A 1028 38.63 142.29 32.47
C ASP A 1028 37.47 143.23 32.11
N LYS A 1029 36.48 142.74 31.36
CA LYS A 1029 35.34 143.57 30.91
C LYS A 1029 34.41 143.96 32.06
N GLU A 1030 34.24 143.11 33.07
CA GLU A 1030 33.51 143.48 34.29
C GLU A 1030 34.24 144.59 35.07
N GLN A 1031 35.58 144.58 35.11
CA GLN A 1031 36.38 145.68 35.67
C GLN A 1031 36.20 146.98 34.87
N PHE A 1032 36.24 146.92 33.52
CA PHE A 1032 36.06 148.11 32.70
C PHE A 1032 34.66 148.74 32.82
N HIS A 1033 33.58 147.97 32.98
CA HIS A 1033 32.25 148.54 33.21
C HIS A 1033 32.12 149.22 34.60
N LEU A 1034 32.89 148.79 35.61
CA LEU A 1034 33.00 149.50 36.89
C LEU A 1034 33.71 150.87 36.72
N GLU A 1035 34.73 150.97 35.87
CA GLU A 1035 35.37 152.24 35.55
C GLU A 1035 34.50 153.15 34.66
N GLU A 1036 33.86 152.61 33.62
CA GLU A 1036 33.02 153.37 32.68
C GLU A 1036 31.90 154.14 33.42
N LYS A 1037 31.28 153.48 34.40
CA LYS A 1037 30.26 154.08 35.28
C LYS A 1037 30.79 155.31 36.04
N LEU A 1038 32.04 155.27 36.50
CA LEU A 1038 32.75 156.39 37.15
C LEU A 1038 33.10 157.55 36.19
N TYR A 1039 33.17 157.29 34.88
CA TYR A 1039 33.35 158.34 33.87
C TYR A 1039 32.03 158.95 33.40
N ALA A 1040 30.93 158.19 33.35
CA ALA A 1040 29.60 158.71 33.02
C ALA A 1040 29.18 159.86 33.97
N ASP A 1041 29.45 159.72 35.26
CA ASP A 1041 29.18 160.75 36.28
C ASP A 1041 29.99 162.05 36.08
N LYS A 1042 31.16 161.97 35.43
CA LYS A 1042 31.95 163.16 35.01
C LYS A 1042 31.35 163.82 33.76
N VAL A 1043 30.92 163.04 32.77
CA VAL A 1043 30.32 163.58 31.53
C VAL A 1043 29.02 164.32 31.83
N ASN A 1044 28.16 163.79 32.70
CA ASN A 1044 26.93 164.45 33.14
C ASN A 1044 27.16 165.82 33.82
N ASN A 1045 28.33 166.03 34.44
CA ASN A 1045 28.73 167.34 34.99
C ASN A 1045 29.17 168.34 33.91
N LEU A 1046 29.70 167.88 32.78
CA LEU A 1046 30.12 168.73 31.65
C LEU A 1046 28.92 169.18 30.80
N CYS A 1047 27.91 168.32 30.58
CA CYS A 1047 26.69 168.69 29.87
C CYS A 1047 25.99 169.90 30.52
N ARG A 1048 25.90 169.93 31.85
CA ARG A 1048 25.35 171.06 32.65
C ARG A 1048 26.16 172.36 32.57
N GLN A 1049 27.35 172.34 31.99
CA GLN A 1049 28.14 173.55 31.69
C GLN A 1049 27.92 174.04 30.26
N LYS A 1050 27.56 173.15 29.33
CA LYS A 1050 27.24 173.49 27.93
C LYS A 1050 25.97 174.33 27.82
N GLU A 1051 24.90 173.98 28.53
CA GLU A 1051 23.62 174.72 28.52
C GLU A 1051 23.84 176.22 28.84
N LYS A 1052 24.70 176.52 29.83
CA LYS A 1052 25.05 177.89 30.29
C LYS A 1052 25.92 178.71 29.33
N LEU A 1053 26.27 178.15 28.17
CA LEU A 1053 26.90 178.82 27.04
C LEU A 1053 25.90 179.06 25.90
N GLU A 1054 24.96 178.13 25.68
CA GLU A 1054 23.97 178.23 24.61
C GLU A 1054 22.97 179.37 24.85
N GLU A 1055 22.57 179.61 26.11
CA GLU A 1055 21.77 180.79 26.51
C GLU A 1055 22.41 182.12 26.05
N LYS A 1056 23.75 182.22 26.07
CA LYS A 1056 24.48 183.47 25.81
C LYS A 1056 24.58 183.84 24.33
N ILE A 1057 24.23 182.93 23.41
CA ILE A 1057 24.29 183.16 21.96
C ILE A 1057 22.97 183.74 21.44
N MET A 1058 21.82 183.38 22.03
CA MET A 1058 20.51 183.82 21.54
C MET A 1058 20.22 185.32 21.74
N GLU A 1059 20.93 186.00 22.66
CA GLU A 1059 20.69 187.41 22.99
C GLU A 1059 21.13 188.41 21.88
N HIS A 1060 22.07 188.02 20.99
CA HIS A 1060 22.66 188.96 20.01
C HIS A 1060 21.69 189.34 18.87
N TYR A 1061 20.64 188.56 18.62
CA TYR A 1061 19.67 188.84 17.55
C TYR A 1061 18.51 189.77 17.97
N ARG A 1062 18.50 190.31 19.21
CA ARG A 1062 17.43 191.18 19.75
C ARG A 1062 17.84 192.63 20.04
N LYS A 1063 18.33 193.33 19.01
CA LYS A 1063 18.53 194.80 19.04
C LYS A 1063 18.08 195.56 17.78
N LEU A 1064 17.41 194.90 16.83
CA LEU A 1064 16.63 195.53 15.74
C LEU A 1064 15.10 195.27 15.87
N ASP A 1065 14.67 194.70 16.99
CA ASP A 1065 13.82 195.49 17.89
C ASP A 1065 14.44 195.46 19.30
N ASN A 1066 13.92 196.27 20.21
CA ASN A 1066 14.66 196.87 21.30
C ASN A 1066 14.89 195.98 22.55
N ALA A 1067 16.06 196.19 23.18
CA ALA A 1067 16.37 195.93 24.61
C ALA A 1067 16.34 194.46 25.13
N SER A 1068 17.32 193.95 25.92
CA SER A 1068 18.59 194.52 26.41
C SER A 1068 19.48 193.51 27.17
N LYS A 1069 20.79 193.81 27.30
CA LYS A 1069 21.71 193.51 28.45
C LYS A 1069 22.14 192.06 28.80
N LYS A 1070 23.47 191.84 28.67
CA LYS A 1070 24.46 191.33 29.71
C LYS A 1070 24.88 189.84 29.84
N LYS A 1071 26.22 189.65 29.76
CA LYS A 1071 27.17 188.87 30.64
C LYS A 1071 27.14 187.32 30.75
N GLY A 1072 28.26 186.66 30.38
CA GLY A 1072 29.48 186.51 31.23
C GLY A 1072 29.70 185.23 32.12
N PHE A 1073 30.99 184.88 32.36
CA PHE A 1073 31.59 183.95 33.38
C PHE A 1073 31.11 182.46 33.40
N GLY A 1074 31.76 181.44 34.01
CA GLY A 1074 33.05 181.26 34.74
C GLY A 1074 32.91 180.61 36.16
N ALA A 1075 33.79 179.78 36.77
CA ALA A 1075 35.02 179.01 36.41
C ALA A 1075 35.49 178.06 37.61
N THR A 1076 36.66 177.37 37.52
CA THR A 1076 37.42 176.60 38.60
C THR A 1076 36.96 175.12 38.93
N LEU A 1077 37.55 174.24 39.79
CA LEU A 1077 38.46 174.35 40.98
C LEU A 1077 39.19 173.03 41.51
N VAL A 1078 40.55 172.94 41.39
CA VAL A 1078 41.58 172.56 42.44
C VAL A 1078 41.74 171.13 43.15
N ARG A 1079 43.02 170.64 43.27
CA ARG A 1079 43.72 169.77 44.31
C ARG A 1079 43.55 168.21 44.51
N ARG A 1080 44.69 167.47 44.32
CA ARG A 1080 45.61 166.80 45.34
C ARG A 1080 45.19 165.50 46.14
N VAL A 1081 46.14 164.53 46.33
CA VAL A 1081 46.50 163.68 47.55
C VAL A 1081 46.61 162.10 47.42
N ARG A 1082 47.86 161.53 47.55
CA ARG A 1082 48.35 160.26 48.25
C ARG A 1082 47.75 158.83 47.97
N LYS A 1083 48.32 157.66 48.38
CA LYS A 1083 49.67 157.13 48.83
C LYS A 1083 49.67 155.58 49.14
N ALA A 1084 50.74 154.83 48.75
CA ALA A 1084 51.25 153.50 49.26
C ALA A 1084 50.35 152.23 49.13
N GLY A 1085 50.86 150.97 49.24
CA GLY A 1085 52.24 150.41 49.27
C GLY A 1085 52.36 149.03 50.00
N SER A 1086 53.55 148.37 49.96
CA SER A 1086 54.01 147.18 50.77
C SER A 1086 53.27 145.82 50.61
N ASP A 1087 53.81 144.60 50.85
CA ASP A 1087 55.17 144.01 50.95
C ASP A 1087 55.11 142.44 51.04
N ILE A 1088 56.28 141.74 51.13
CA ILE A 1088 56.56 140.57 52.01
C ILE A 1088 56.35 139.06 51.57
N ILE A 1089 57.48 138.34 51.40
CA ILE A 1089 57.89 137.01 52.01
C ILE A 1089 57.46 135.60 51.48
N ASN A 1090 58.49 134.82 51.06
CA ASN A 1090 58.80 133.36 51.26
C ASN A 1090 57.80 132.22 50.81
N LYS A 1091 58.15 130.92 50.68
CA LYS A 1091 59.29 130.08 51.18
C LYS A 1091 59.43 128.72 50.41
N THR A 1092 60.66 128.25 50.10
CA THR A 1092 61.15 126.81 50.04
C THR A 1092 60.42 125.72 49.19
N SER A 1093 61.02 124.60 48.70
CA SER A 1093 62.43 124.12 48.62
C SER A 1093 62.60 122.83 47.76
N ARG A 1094 63.77 122.68 47.11
CA ARG A 1094 64.59 121.44 46.87
C ARG A 1094 63.96 120.04 46.64
N VAL A 1095 64.38 119.43 45.51
CA VAL A 1095 64.92 118.04 45.35
C VAL A 1095 63.98 116.84 45.52
N ARG A 1096 63.77 116.05 44.42
CA ARG A 1096 64.24 114.64 44.36
C ARG A 1096 64.32 114.00 42.96
N THR A 1097 65.24 113.04 42.95
CA THR A 1097 65.74 112.02 42.02
C THR A 1097 64.72 111.07 41.34
N VAL A 1098 64.97 110.74 40.05
CA VAL A 1098 64.64 109.50 39.30
C VAL A 1098 63.16 109.15 38.99
N PHE A 1099 62.95 108.70 37.73
CA PHE A 1099 61.71 108.26 37.07
C PHE A 1099 60.58 109.30 37.00
N PHE A 1100 60.02 109.47 35.80
CA PHE A 1100 58.61 109.13 35.50
C PHE A 1100 58.42 109.04 33.98
#